data_AF-A0A7G8FY45-F1
#
_entry.id   AF-A0A7G8FY45-F1
#
_cell.length_a   1.000
_cell.length_b   1.000
_cell.length_c   1.000
_cell.angle_alpha   90.00
_cell.angle_beta   90.00
_cell.angle_gamma   90.00
#
_symmetry.space_group_name_H-M   'P 1'
#
loop_
_entity.id
_entity.type
_entity.pdbx_description
1 polymer ?
#
loop_
_entity_poly.entity_id
_entity_poly.type
_entity_poly.pdbx_seq_one_letter_code
_entity_poly.pdbx_strand_id
1 'polypeptide(L)'
;MLKKLLLMAFAAALVIPEANAAPFNNATIRRIIDGREVFIDKREAAVNQTADRGQELSTGQSRAEVLFDRRALGFLGNNSLIRLGEDCFRLDRGQVLVNGPQNSCLGSKVLGIRGTTYVLSVRDDGGYDLAVLSGEATVADETQAQPTTIEEPDILSLYPTLNPVIGIGSSAWGSNASGETLGEAAGLILGDASFFLPLSQSLGSSLLYSYSTGNTNFDGAWGASTELGYKWFNPDDRSISSLLIGYDGWDISGCFHSQLAVGGLWQKGRWQLGATGGVPLDGCLNNLGYAIGQLGIPLADVGDQSITLSLSPYVIHGIGDSFGGGRVGVTVPVSNQLTLSAYGQYDDLLDTVVGGQISYRFATNGGFVSDPNLSAQGPASPLPWQAGDFNTGRPMQLALARNGAAVDGVVATPTSPLESLTSQAEPVVRLKAGEEASFSQDGALISKDTMSKERFSQLVIDTMSGQNLLPESHVINLVYQQMYGLPERELLGILGSDWLIAARTPYPRLRGANNLVVPADKLPREEAKVEPEEEEVIEEEEEEEVIEEDNEEKEDDEEKGDDTPEPEPEPEPEPEPEPEPEPPLLTYVCRAFSGNPDFSYYTGGFTGGSLSQAVRFQTRSSSEVSCSGRGAGSDGNEVTIPQFL
;
A
#
# COMPACT_ATOMS: atom_id res chain seq x y z
N MET A 1 -81.50 0.56 2.34
CA MET A 1 -80.28 1.12 1.76
C MET A 1 -79.48 0.00 1.11
N LEU A 2 -79.38 0.10 -0.22
CA LEU A 2 -78.44 -0.52 -1.16
C LEU A 2 -78.11 -2.02 -1.02
N LYS A 3 -79.09 -2.86 -1.32
CA LYS A 3 -78.89 -3.99 -2.26
C LYS A 3 -79.21 -3.45 -3.66
N LYS A 4 -78.37 -3.80 -4.65
CA LYS A 4 -78.47 -3.52 -6.11
C LYS A 4 -77.76 -2.23 -6.58
N LEU A 5 -76.87 -2.41 -7.57
CA LEU A 5 -75.89 -1.51 -8.21
C LEU A 5 -74.49 -1.94 -7.73
N LEU A 6 -73.63 -2.61 -8.48
CA LEU A 6 -73.29 -2.44 -9.89
C LEU A 6 -72.70 -3.75 -10.40
N LEU A 7 -73.22 -4.26 -11.51
CA LEU A 7 -72.62 -5.35 -12.29
C LEU A 7 -72.50 -4.74 -13.68
N MET A 8 -71.34 -4.14 -13.98
CA MET A 8 -70.90 -3.78 -15.34
C MET A 8 -69.46 -3.25 -15.31
N ALA A 9 -68.60 -4.00 -15.97
CA ALA A 9 -67.51 -3.54 -16.84
C ALA A 9 -66.45 -2.61 -16.23
N PHE A 10 -65.27 -3.17 -15.97
CA PHE A 10 -64.04 -2.74 -16.64
C PHE A 10 -63.03 -3.89 -16.60
N ALA A 11 -63.04 -4.72 -17.64
CA ALA A 11 -61.87 -5.51 -18.01
C ALA A 11 -60.86 -4.53 -18.63
N ALA A 12 -60.18 -3.75 -17.79
CA ALA A 12 -58.96 -3.09 -18.20
C ALA A 12 -57.88 -4.17 -18.20
N ALA A 13 -57.46 -4.58 -19.39
CA ALA A 13 -56.24 -5.34 -19.56
C ALA A 13 -55.11 -4.58 -18.82
N LEU A 14 -54.57 -5.20 -17.79
CA LEU A 14 -53.27 -4.86 -17.25
C LEU A 14 -52.26 -5.17 -18.35
N VAL A 15 -52.02 -4.19 -19.22
CA VAL A 15 -50.78 -4.13 -19.99
C VAL A 15 -49.72 -3.83 -18.95
N ILE A 16 -49.06 -4.87 -18.46
CA ILE A 16 -47.80 -4.75 -17.75
C ILE A 16 -46.85 -4.09 -18.77
N PRO A 17 -46.30 -2.90 -18.53
CA PRO A 17 -45.25 -2.40 -19.39
C PRO A 17 -44.11 -3.41 -19.28
N GLU A 18 -43.73 -4.00 -20.42
CA GLU A 18 -42.48 -4.74 -20.54
C GLU A 18 -41.37 -3.76 -20.16
N ALA A 19 -40.79 -3.98 -18.98
CA ALA A 19 -39.60 -3.28 -18.54
C ALA A 19 -38.43 -3.84 -19.37
N ASN A 20 -38.26 -3.31 -20.58
CA ASN A 20 -37.04 -3.47 -21.34
C ASN A 20 -35.89 -2.85 -20.53
N ALA A 21 -34.73 -3.52 -20.48
CA ALA A 21 -33.51 -2.91 -19.96
C ALA A 21 -33.31 -1.56 -20.66
N ALA A 22 -33.13 -0.50 -19.87
CA ALA A 22 -33.10 0.84 -20.43
C ALA A 22 -31.90 0.97 -21.41
N PRO A 23 -32.14 1.30 -22.69
CA PRO A 23 -31.09 1.52 -23.67
C PRO A 23 -30.16 2.63 -23.17
N PHE A 24 -28.85 2.41 -23.31
CA PHE A 24 -27.88 3.43 -22.94
C PHE A 24 -27.89 4.55 -23.98
N ASN A 25 -28.20 5.77 -23.56
CA ASN A 25 -28.48 6.90 -24.44
C ASN A 25 -27.32 7.84 -24.60
N ASN A 26 -26.39 7.85 -23.65
CA ASN A 26 -25.32 8.81 -23.66
C ASN A 26 -23.96 8.23 -23.22
N ALA A 27 -22.92 8.87 -23.70
CA ALA A 27 -21.54 8.56 -23.39
C ALA A 27 -20.80 9.87 -23.11
N THR A 28 -20.40 10.09 -21.85
CA THR A 28 -19.73 11.34 -21.43
C THR A 28 -18.22 11.15 -21.37
N ILE A 29 -17.46 12.00 -22.04
CA ILE A 29 -16.00 11.97 -22.03
C ILE A 29 -15.50 12.42 -20.65
N ARG A 30 -14.73 11.57 -19.99
CA ARG A 30 -14.17 11.80 -18.65
C ARG A 30 -12.72 12.23 -18.68
N ARG A 31 -11.95 11.69 -19.63
CA ARG A 31 -10.52 11.92 -19.78
C ARG A 31 -10.12 11.75 -21.24
N ILE A 32 -9.13 12.53 -21.67
CA ILE A 32 -8.46 12.40 -22.97
C ILE A 32 -6.96 12.30 -22.67
N ILE A 33 -6.28 11.34 -23.30
CA ILE A 33 -4.84 11.07 -23.10
C ILE A 33 -4.15 11.01 -24.46
N ASP A 34 -2.85 11.25 -24.48
CA ASP A 34 -1.98 11.16 -25.67
C ASP A 34 -2.32 12.17 -26.77
N GLY A 35 -3.05 13.24 -26.44
CA GLY A 35 -3.33 14.36 -27.34
C GLY A 35 -4.72 14.97 -27.16
N ARG A 36 -5.33 15.35 -28.29
CA ARG A 36 -6.68 15.95 -28.36
C ARG A 36 -7.57 15.29 -29.43
N GLU A 37 -7.10 14.21 -30.03
CA GLU A 37 -7.76 13.57 -31.17
C GLU A 37 -8.89 12.66 -30.69
N VAL A 38 -9.92 13.27 -30.12
CA VAL A 38 -11.18 12.62 -29.72
C VAL A 38 -12.30 13.41 -30.36
N PHE A 39 -13.24 12.73 -31.02
CA PHE A 39 -14.25 13.37 -31.84
C PHE A 39 -15.63 12.78 -31.61
N ILE A 40 -16.64 13.65 -31.53
CA ILE A 40 -18.06 13.30 -31.58
C ILE A 40 -18.61 13.79 -32.93
N ASP A 41 -19.10 12.88 -33.76
CA ASP A 41 -19.53 13.15 -35.15
C ASP A 41 -18.48 13.96 -35.95
N LYS A 42 -17.21 13.53 -35.85
CA LYS A 42 -16.05 14.15 -36.52
C LYS A 42 -15.73 15.57 -36.06
N ARG A 43 -16.31 16.04 -34.96
CA ARG A 43 -15.96 17.31 -34.30
C ARG A 43 -15.13 17.03 -33.06
N GLU A 44 -14.03 17.76 -32.91
CA GLU A 44 -13.14 17.62 -31.75
C GLU A 44 -13.95 17.81 -30.46
N ALA A 45 -13.83 16.85 -29.56
CA ALA A 45 -14.60 16.77 -28.35
C ALA A 45 -13.72 17.09 -27.13
N ALA A 46 -14.33 17.68 -26.11
CA ALA A 46 -13.66 18.06 -24.87
C ALA A 46 -14.13 17.18 -23.69
N VAL A 47 -13.36 17.19 -22.61
CA VAL A 47 -13.76 16.56 -21.34
C VAL A 47 -15.10 17.13 -20.88
N ASN A 48 -15.97 16.27 -20.36
CA ASN A 48 -17.37 16.49 -19.98
C ASN A 48 -18.35 16.74 -21.14
N GLN A 49 -17.93 16.61 -22.40
CA GLN A 49 -18.90 16.53 -23.49
C GLN A 49 -19.54 15.16 -23.55
N THR A 50 -20.79 15.15 -24.01
CA THR A 50 -21.64 13.97 -24.07
C THR A 50 -22.00 13.67 -25.52
N ALA A 51 -21.75 12.44 -25.94
CA ALA A 51 -22.29 11.89 -27.18
C ALA A 51 -23.64 11.24 -26.89
N ASP A 52 -24.65 11.58 -27.69
CA ASP A 52 -25.99 11.03 -27.62
C ASP A 52 -26.15 9.82 -28.55
N ARG A 53 -27.25 9.08 -28.36
CA ARG A 53 -27.65 7.96 -29.22
C ARG A 53 -27.55 8.30 -30.71
N GLY A 54 -26.98 7.38 -31.48
CA GLY A 54 -26.81 7.50 -32.92
C GLY A 54 -25.57 8.28 -33.34
N GLN A 55 -24.89 8.97 -32.42
CA GLN A 55 -23.64 9.66 -32.71
C GLN A 55 -22.45 8.71 -32.74
N GLU A 56 -21.41 9.15 -33.45
CA GLU A 56 -20.14 8.44 -33.57
C GLU A 56 -19.12 9.06 -32.62
N LEU A 57 -18.52 8.22 -31.77
CA LEU A 57 -17.38 8.62 -30.94
C LEU A 57 -16.13 7.95 -31.50
N SER A 58 -15.10 8.76 -31.78
CA SER A 58 -13.86 8.26 -32.36
C SER A 58 -12.62 8.87 -31.74
N THR A 59 -11.52 8.14 -31.82
CA THR A 59 -10.19 8.55 -31.40
C THR A 59 -9.21 8.46 -32.58
N GLY A 60 -8.22 9.35 -32.61
CA GLY A 60 -7.08 9.29 -33.52
C GLY A 60 -5.86 8.65 -32.83
N GLN A 61 -4.76 9.37 -32.69
CA GLN A 61 -3.61 8.95 -31.88
C GLN A 61 -3.84 9.07 -30.38
N SER A 62 -4.94 9.69 -29.97
CA SER A 62 -5.33 9.84 -28.57
C SER A 62 -6.14 8.66 -28.04
N ARG A 63 -6.25 8.55 -26.72
CA ARG A 63 -7.14 7.63 -26.01
C ARG A 63 -8.15 8.41 -25.20
N ALA A 64 -9.28 7.79 -24.88
CA ALA A 64 -10.35 8.46 -24.14
C ALA A 64 -10.99 7.55 -23.09
N GLU A 65 -11.28 8.10 -21.92
CA GLU A 65 -12.20 7.50 -20.94
C GLU A 65 -13.60 8.06 -21.15
N VAL A 66 -14.58 7.18 -21.13
CA VAL A 66 -15.98 7.49 -21.39
C VAL A 66 -16.87 6.83 -20.34
N LEU A 67 -17.89 7.54 -19.90
CA LEU A 67 -18.89 7.07 -18.94
C LEU A 67 -20.23 6.88 -19.65
N PHE A 68 -20.72 5.64 -19.72
CA PHE A 68 -21.99 5.27 -20.36
C PHE A 68 -23.13 5.28 -19.33
N ASP A 69 -24.00 6.30 -19.39
CA ASP A 69 -25.12 6.56 -18.46
C ASP A 69 -24.85 6.23 -16.98
N ARG A 70 -23.61 6.40 -16.51
CA ARG A 70 -23.17 6.02 -15.16
C ARG A 70 -23.34 4.53 -14.78
N ARG A 71 -23.52 3.62 -15.74
CA ARG A 71 -23.55 2.17 -15.45
C ARG A 71 -22.33 1.44 -16.00
N ALA A 72 -21.56 2.03 -16.92
CA ALA A 72 -20.29 1.46 -17.37
C ALA A 72 -19.24 2.53 -17.69
N LEU A 73 -17.97 2.13 -17.60
CA LEU A 73 -16.81 2.89 -18.04
C LEU A 73 -16.21 2.24 -19.29
N GLY A 74 -15.80 3.04 -20.26
CA GLY A 74 -15.12 2.61 -21.47
C GLY A 74 -13.79 3.33 -21.66
N PHE A 75 -12.72 2.60 -21.93
CA PHE A 75 -11.44 3.17 -22.37
C PHE A 75 -11.25 2.86 -23.86
N LEU A 76 -11.40 3.89 -24.69
CA LEU A 76 -11.12 3.80 -26.12
C LEU A 76 -9.62 3.91 -26.35
N GLY A 77 -9.07 2.93 -27.06
CA GLY A 77 -7.68 2.94 -27.54
C GLY A 77 -7.47 3.89 -28.73
N ASN A 78 -6.31 3.80 -29.36
CA ASN A 78 -5.97 4.61 -30.52
C ASN A 78 -6.74 4.14 -31.76
N ASN A 79 -7.13 5.08 -32.62
CA ASN A 79 -7.82 4.87 -33.89
C ASN A 79 -9.12 4.07 -33.74
N SER A 80 -9.79 4.23 -32.60
CA SER A 80 -11.03 3.54 -32.27
C SER A 80 -12.24 4.33 -32.75
N LEU A 81 -13.28 3.61 -33.19
CA LEU A 81 -14.55 4.21 -33.60
C LEU A 81 -15.69 3.35 -33.03
N ILE A 82 -16.52 3.97 -32.18
CA ILE A 82 -17.73 3.36 -31.67
C ILE A 82 -18.96 4.15 -32.16
N ARG A 83 -20.05 3.43 -32.40
CA ARG A 83 -21.37 4.01 -32.65
C ARG A 83 -22.32 3.60 -31.54
N LEU A 84 -23.00 4.58 -30.96
CA LEU A 84 -23.98 4.35 -29.90
C LEU A 84 -25.31 3.89 -30.52
N GLY A 85 -25.71 2.65 -30.25
CA GLY A 85 -26.97 2.05 -30.73
C GLY A 85 -28.06 2.07 -29.68
N GLU A 86 -29.23 1.50 -30.00
CA GLU A 86 -30.34 1.39 -29.04
C GLU A 86 -30.02 0.32 -27.98
N ASP A 87 -29.73 -0.92 -28.38
CA ASP A 87 -29.57 -2.04 -27.43
C ASP A 87 -28.11 -2.37 -27.08
N CYS A 88 -27.15 -1.90 -27.88
CA CYS A 88 -25.72 -2.17 -27.75
C CYS A 88 -24.93 -1.04 -28.42
N PHE A 89 -23.66 -0.86 -28.03
CA PHE A 89 -22.74 -0.11 -28.88
C PHE A 89 -22.09 -1.04 -29.90
N ARG A 90 -21.64 -0.48 -31.02
CA ARG A 90 -20.88 -1.21 -32.04
C ARG A 90 -19.49 -0.62 -32.19
N LEU A 91 -18.47 -1.46 -32.11
CA LEU A 91 -17.09 -1.11 -32.41
C LEU A 91 -16.84 -1.33 -33.91
N ASP A 92 -16.63 -0.24 -34.66
CA ASP A 92 -16.39 -0.28 -36.10
C ASP A 92 -14.89 -0.41 -36.43
N ARG A 93 -14.00 0.03 -35.51
CA ARG A 93 -12.54 -0.07 -35.63
C ARG A 93 -11.85 0.09 -34.27
N GLY A 94 -10.65 -0.48 -34.13
CA GLY A 94 -9.73 -0.23 -33.03
C GLY A 94 -10.00 -1.14 -31.85
N GLN A 95 -9.79 -0.64 -30.63
CA GLN A 95 -10.02 -1.36 -29.39
C GLN A 95 -10.76 -0.52 -28.35
N VAL A 96 -11.54 -1.19 -27.51
CA VAL A 96 -12.18 -0.61 -26.34
C VAL A 96 -12.11 -1.57 -25.16
N LEU A 97 -11.69 -1.10 -24.01
CA LEU A 97 -11.90 -1.79 -22.73
C LEU A 97 -13.20 -1.28 -22.13
N VAL A 98 -14.02 -2.17 -21.60
CA VAL A 98 -15.30 -1.84 -20.96
C VAL A 98 -15.35 -2.47 -19.58
N ASN A 99 -15.73 -1.68 -18.58
CA ASN A 99 -15.97 -2.10 -17.20
C ASN A 99 -17.44 -1.80 -16.83
N GLY A 100 -18.20 -2.83 -16.49
CA GLY A 100 -19.63 -2.74 -16.16
C GLY A 100 -20.54 -3.44 -17.19
N PRO A 101 -21.86 -3.52 -16.91
CA PRO A 101 -22.87 -4.24 -17.70
C PRO A 101 -23.24 -3.55 -19.03
N GLN A 102 -22.24 -3.26 -19.87
CA GLN A 102 -22.47 -2.62 -21.16
C GLN A 102 -22.41 -3.63 -22.30
N ASN A 103 -23.57 -3.96 -22.85
CA ASN A 103 -23.69 -4.84 -24.00
C ASN A 103 -23.01 -4.23 -25.24
N SER A 104 -22.32 -5.09 -25.99
CA SER A 104 -21.68 -4.77 -27.27
C SER A 104 -22.20 -5.68 -28.37
N CYS A 105 -22.39 -5.14 -29.57
CA CYS A 105 -22.77 -5.93 -30.73
C CYS A 105 -21.55 -6.45 -31.49
N LEU A 106 -21.56 -7.75 -31.79
CA LEU A 106 -20.57 -8.49 -32.57
C LEU A 106 -21.26 -9.05 -33.81
N GLY A 107 -21.33 -8.26 -34.89
CA GLY A 107 -22.11 -8.64 -36.07
C GLY A 107 -23.60 -8.76 -35.75
N SER A 108 -24.15 -9.97 -35.86
CA SER A 108 -25.56 -10.28 -35.51
C SER A 108 -25.75 -10.81 -34.08
N LYS A 109 -24.66 -10.91 -33.29
CA LYS A 109 -24.71 -11.40 -31.91
C LYS A 109 -24.52 -10.27 -30.90
N VAL A 110 -25.04 -10.48 -29.69
CA VAL A 110 -24.84 -9.58 -28.55
C VAL A 110 -23.92 -10.23 -27.54
N LEU A 111 -22.93 -9.45 -27.12
CA LEU A 111 -22.12 -9.71 -25.94
C LEU A 111 -22.90 -9.24 -24.71
N GLY A 112 -23.50 -10.19 -23.99
CA GLY A 112 -24.11 -9.99 -22.69
C GLY A 112 -23.09 -10.15 -21.56
N ILE A 113 -23.04 -9.19 -20.66
CA ILE A 113 -22.00 -9.09 -19.62
C ILE A 113 -22.60 -9.18 -18.23
N ARG A 114 -21.94 -9.94 -17.34
CA ARG A 114 -22.26 -9.98 -15.91
C ARG A 114 -21.09 -9.41 -15.11
N GLY A 115 -21.14 -8.11 -14.80
CA GLY A 115 -20.13 -7.44 -13.96
C GLY A 115 -18.71 -7.74 -14.41
N THR A 116 -18.40 -7.51 -15.69
CA THR A 116 -17.09 -7.82 -16.26
C THR A 116 -16.30 -6.60 -16.65
N THR A 117 -14.98 -6.80 -16.63
CA THR A 117 -14.05 -6.00 -17.41
C THR A 117 -13.56 -6.82 -18.59
N TYR A 118 -13.78 -6.34 -19.80
CA TYR A 118 -13.35 -7.00 -21.03
C TYR A 118 -12.73 -6.01 -22.02
N VAL A 119 -11.91 -6.53 -22.92
CA VAL A 119 -11.35 -5.78 -24.05
C VAL A 119 -11.90 -6.36 -25.34
N LEU A 120 -12.48 -5.49 -26.16
CA LEU A 120 -12.95 -5.83 -27.50
C LEU A 120 -12.09 -5.11 -28.53
N SER A 121 -11.59 -5.85 -29.51
CA SER A 121 -10.78 -5.33 -30.62
C SER A 121 -11.34 -5.78 -31.97
N VAL A 122 -11.23 -4.93 -32.99
CA VAL A 122 -11.56 -5.27 -34.39
C VAL A 122 -10.29 -5.63 -35.14
N ARG A 123 -10.29 -6.78 -35.81
CA ARG A 123 -9.19 -7.24 -36.67
C ARG A 123 -9.27 -6.66 -38.07
N ASP A 124 -8.17 -6.76 -38.81
CA ASP A 124 -8.08 -6.28 -40.20
C ASP A 124 -9.06 -6.98 -41.16
N ASP A 125 -9.45 -8.22 -40.86
CA ASP A 125 -10.43 -8.98 -41.63
C ASP A 125 -11.89 -8.67 -41.27
N GLY A 126 -12.11 -7.70 -40.36
CA GLY A 126 -13.42 -7.33 -39.85
C GLY A 126 -13.96 -8.29 -38.78
N GLY A 127 -13.18 -9.29 -38.36
CA GLY A 127 -13.48 -10.12 -37.19
C GLY A 127 -13.25 -9.39 -35.87
N TYR A 128 -13.64 -10.02 -34.77
CA TYR A 128 -13.55 -9.46 -33.43
C TYR A 128 -12.68 -10.34 -32.53
N ASP A 129 -11.82 -9.74 -31.71
CA ASP A 129 -11.13 -10.41 -30.62
C ASP A 129 -11.66 -9.89 -29.28
N LEU A 130 -12.06 -10.81 -28.42
CA LEU A 130 -12.65 -10.52 -27.11
C LEU A 130 -11.81 -11.18 -26.03
N ALA A 131 -11.30 -10.38 -25.10
CA ALA A 131 -10.53 -10.84 -23.94
C ALA A 131 -11.23 -10.44 -22.65
N VAL A 132 -11.41 -11.37 -21.71
CA VAL A 132 -12.09 -11.10 -20.43
C VAL A 132 -11.04 -10.99 -19.31
N LEU A 133 -10.91 -9.82 -18.71
CA LEU A 133 -9.96 -9.54 -17.62
C LEU A 133 -10.55 -9.86 -16.24
N SER A 134 -11.86 -9.72 -16.08
CA SER A 134 -12.60 -9.90 -14.83
C SER A 134 -14.04 -10.37 -15.13
N GLY A 135 -14.60 -11.23 -14.28
CA GLY A 135 -15.99 -11.73 -14.38
C GLY A 135 -16.26 -12.78 -15.46
N GLU A 136 -17.49 -12.82 -15.99
CA GLU A 136 -17.94 -13.74 -17.05
C GLU A 136 -18.72 -13.02 -18.18
N ALA A 137 -18.32 -13.26 -19.43
CA ALA A 137 -18.96 -12.69 -20.62
C ALA A 137 -19.66 -13.78 -21.44
N THR A 138 -20.79 -13.46 -22.03
CA THR A 138 -21.60 -14.40 -22.81
C THR A 138 -21.94 -13.82 -24.19
N VAL A 139 -21.67 -14.56 -25.26
CA VAL A 139 -22.01 -14.18 -26.63
C VAL A 139 -23.16 -15.04 -27.11
N ALA A 140 -24.30 -14.43 -27.39
CA ALA A 140 -25.53 -15.10 -27.82
C ALA A 140 -26.29 -14.27 -28.86
N ASP A 141 -27.31 -14.85 -29.47
CA ASP A 141 -28.23 -14.10 -30.34
C ASP A 141 -29.10 -13.15 -29.48
N GLU A 142 -29.50 -11.99 -30.03
CA GLU A 142 -30.25 -10.92 -29.34
C GLU A 142 -31.46 -11.43 -28.52
N THR A 143 -32.16 -12.44 -29.03
CA THR A 143 -33.36 -13.01 -28.40
C THR A 143 -33.07 -13.91 -27.19
N GLN A 144 -31.81 -14.34 -27.01
CA GLN A 144 -31.37 -15.23 -25.93
C GLN A 144 -30.50 -14.52 -24.89
N ALA A 145 -30.01 -13.32 -25.21
CA ALA A 145 -29.36 -12.44 -24.25
C ALA A 145 -30.43 -11.88 -23.29
N GLN A 146 -30.66 -12.57 -22.17
CA GLN A 146 -31.62 -12.10 -21.16
C GLN A 146 -31.14 -10.76 -20.57
N PRO A 147 -31.95 -9.69 -20.61
CA PRO A 147 -31.67 -8.49 -19.86
C PRO A 147 -31.66 -8.82 -18.37
N THR A 148 -30.58 -8.51 -17.68
CA THR A 148 -30.50 -8.61 -16.22
C THR A 148 -31.44 -7.56 -15.62
N THR A 149 -32.53 -8.02 -15.01
CA THR A 149 -33.53 -7.21 -14.28
C THR A 149 -33.07 -6.78 -12.88
N ILE A 150 -31.76 -6.79 -12.63
CA ILE A 150 -31.21 -6.31 -11.37
C ILE A 150 -31.08 -4.80 -11.51
N GLU A 151 -31.54 -4.04 -10.52
CA GLU A 151 -31.25 -2.61 -10.40
C GLU A 151 -29.73 -2.45 -10.41
N GLU A 152 -29.15 -2.13 -11.57
CA GLU A 152 -27.70 -2.09 -11.75
C GLU A 152 -27.15 -0.88 -10.98
N PRO A 153 -26.19 -1.10 -10.05
CA PRO A 153 -25.62 -0.01 -9.28
C PRO A 153 -24.87 0.95 -10.20
N ASP A 154 -24.82 2.23 -9.81
CA ASP A 154 -23.98 3.22 -10.46
C ASP A 154 -22.52 2.75 -10.45
N ILE A 155 -21.86 2.67 -11.61
CA ILE A 155 -20.48 2.19 -11.76
C ILE A 155 -19.51 3.00 -10.89
N LEU A 156 -19.82 4.27 -10.65
CA LEU A 156 -19.02 5.15 -9.80
C LEU A 156 -19.15 4.81 -8.31
N SER A 157 -20.19 4.08 -7.90
CA SER A 157 -20.37 3.57 -6.54
C SER A 157 -19.60 2.27 -6.28
N LEU A 158 -19.10 1.62 -7.34
CA LEU A 158 -18.33 0.39 -7.24
C LEU A 158 -16.84 0.61 -6.96
N TYR A 159 -16.38 1.86 -6.83
CA TYR A 159 -14.99 2.14 -6.48
C TYR A 159 -14.66 1.65 -5.05
N PRO A 160 -13.49 1.03 -4.84
CA PRO A 160 -13.07 0.62 -3.50
C PRO A 160 -12.93 1.81 -2.55
N THR A 161 -13.43 1.64 -1.33
CA THR A 161 -13.38 2.65 -0.27
C THR A 161 -12.50 2.20 0.89
N LEU A 162 -11.86 3.14 1.58
CA LEU A 162 -11.05 2.83 2.76
C LEU A 162 -11.92 2.73 4.02
N ASN A 163 -11.63 1.74 4.86
CA ASN A 163 -12.25 1.62 6.17
C ASN A 163 -11.43 2.39 7.24
N PRO A 164 -12.08 2.81 8.34
CA PRO A 164 -11.35 3.26 9.53
C PRO A 164 -10.39 2.18 10.03
N VAL A 165 -9.22 2.61 10.49
CA VAL A 165 -8.15 1.71 10.94
C VAL A 165 -7.72 2.11 12.33
N ILE A 166 -7.61 1.10 13.20
CA ILE A 166 -6.98 1.23 14.51
C ILE A 166 -5.59 0.61 14.41
N GLY A 167 -4.59 1.31 14.90
CA GLY A 167 -3.24 0.80 15.06
C GLY A 167 -2.87 0.73 16.52
N ILE A 168 -2.05 -0.26 16.85
CA ILE A 168 -1.34 -0.37 18.10
C ILE A 168 0.12 -0.64 17.80
N GLY A 169 1.02 -0.15 18.63
CA GLY A 169 2.44 -0.36 18.43
C GLY A 169 3.24 -0.21 19.70
N SER A 170 4.51 -0.54 19.57
CA SER A 170 5.51 -0.26 20.57
C SER A 170 6.80 0.13 19.87
N SER A 171 7.51 1.10 20.44
CA SER A 171 8.83 1.50 20.01
C SER A 171 9.79 1.48 21.19
N ALA A 172 11.03 1.13 20.90
CA ALA A 172 12.14 1.14 21.84
C ALA A 172 13.35 1.82 21.19
N TRP A 173 14.07 2.62 21.94
CA TRP A 173 15.31 3.24 21.49
C TRP A 173 16.30 3.40 22.63
N GLY A 174 17.57 3.53 22.29
CA GLY A 174 18.66 3.86 23.20
C GLY A 174 19.60 4.86 22.55
N SER A 175 20.11 5.79 23.37
CA SER A 175 21.14 6.76 23.00
C SER A 175 22.34 6.65 23.94
N ASN A 176 23.51 7.04 23.43
CA ASN A 176 24.75 7.18 24.21
C ASN A 176 25.01 8.62 24.69
N ALA A 177 24.07 9.55 24.52
CA ALA A 177 24.24 10.96 24.82
C ALA A 177 24.50 11.28 26.30
N SER A 178 24.14 10.40 27.23
CA SER A 178 24.36 10.61 28.67
C SER A 178 25.75 10.18 29.17
N GLY A 179 26.62 9.66 28.29
CA GLY A 179 27.97 9.19 28.67
C GLY A 179 28.01 7.86 29.43
N GLU A 180 26.86 7.27 29.78
CA GLU A 180 26.77 5.93 30.34
C GLU A 180 26.41 4.87 29.28
N THR A 181 26.81 3.61 29.50
CA THR A 181 26.48 2.49 28.62
C THR A 181 24.97 2.22 28.63
N LEU A 182 24.23 2.77 27.64
CA LEU A 182 22.83 2.41 27.31
C LEU A 182 21.87 2.37 28.54
N GLY A 183 21.79 3.46 29.31
CA GLY A 183 20.99 3.52 30.54
C GLY A 183 20.02 4.71 30.65
N GLU A 184 20.50 5.95 30.56
CA GLU A 184 19.68 7.13 30.89
C GLU A 184 18.93 7.74 29.71
N ALA A 185 19.43 7.58 28.47
CA ALA A 185 18.76 8.04 27.25
C ALA A 185 18.11 6.87 26.49
N ALA A 186 17.60 5.88 27.22
CA ALA A 186 16.80 4.78 26.70
C ALA A 186 15.32 5.04 26.95
N GLY A 187 14.51 4.95 25.90
CA GLY A 187 13.07 5.18 25.99
C GLY A 187 12.29 4.00 25.43
N LEU A 188 11.17 3.71 26.08
CA LEU A 188 10.26 2.66 25.71
C LEU A 188 8.85 3.24 25.66
N ILE A 189 8.25 3.28 24.47
CA ILE A 189 6.83 3.53 24.30
C ILE A 189 6.15 2.19 24.18
N LEU A 190 5.46 1.79 25.25
CA LEU A 190 4.71 0.54 25.33
C LEU A 190 3.28 0.68 24.79
N GLY A 191 2.72 1.89 24.84
CA GLY A 191 1.37 2.18 24.37
C GLY A 191 1.37 3.21 23.26
N ASP A 192 1.65 2.79 22.02
CA ASP A 192 1.24 3.53 20.81
C ASP A 192 -0.15 3.05 20.42
N ALA A 193 -1.12 3.96 20.39
CA ALA A 193 -2.42 3.73 19.81
C ALA A 193 -2.65 4.77 18.71
N SER A 194 -3.18 4.33 17.58
CA SER A 194 -3.46 5.21 16.46
C SER A 194 -4.83 4.94 15.85
N PHE A 195 -5.43 5.98 15.28
CA PHE A 195 -6.71 5.91 14.62
C PHE A 195 -6.66 6.69 13.31
N PHE A 196 -6.89 6.01 12.20
CA PHE A 196 -6.96 6.56 10.86
C PHE A 196 -8.41 6.56 10.40
N LEU A 197 -8.90 7.73 10.00
CA LEU A 197 -10.27 7.94 9.56
C LEU A 197 -10.31 8.60 8.18
N PRO A 198 -10.73 7.87 7.13
CA PRO A 198 -11.10 8.46 5.85
C PRO A 198 -12.28 9.44 6.04
N LEU A 199 -12.10 10.70 5.64
CA LEU A 199 -13.13 11.74 5.76
C LEU A 199 -13.86 11.94 4.42
N SER A 200 -13.14 11.88 3.31
CA SER A 200 -13.69 11.98 1.96
C SER A 200 -12.77 11.28 0.97
N GLN A 201 -13.34 10.56 0.01
CA GLN A 201 -12.60 9.85 -1.03
C GLN A 201 -13.29 10.06 -2.38
N SER A 202 -12.51 10.24 -3.44
CA SER A 202 -13.04 10.42 -4.79
C SER A 202 -12.49 9.37 -5.75
N LEU A 203 -13.34 8.43 -6.20
CA LEU A 203 -13.14 7.56 -7.37
C LEU A 203 -11.71 6.99 -7.53
N GLY A 204 -11.09 6.52 -6.44
CA GLY A 204 -9.72 6.00 -6.46
C GLY A 204 -8.62 7.01 -6.83
N SER A 205 -8.88 8.32 -6.78
CA SER A 205 -7.96 9.38 -7.22
C SER A 205 -7.50 10.31 -6.09
N SER A 206 -8.32 10.53 -5.06
CA SER A 206 -7.95 11.38 -3.94
C SER A 206 -8.59 10.96 -2.64
N LEU A 207 -7.96 11.36 -1.54
CA LEU A 207 -8.34 11.02 -0.18
C LEU A 207 -8.03 12.20 0.76
N LEU A 208 -9.05 12.65 1.49
CA LEU A 208 -8.89 13.45 2.70
C LEU A 208 -9.06 12.52 3.91
N TYR A 209 -8.12 12.55 4.84
CA TYR A 209 -8.16 11.71 6.03
C TYR A 209 -7.77 12.50 7.29
N SER A 210 -8.20 11.98 8.44
CA SER A 210 -7.67 12.36 9.75
C SER A 210 -6.89 11.18 10.33
N TYR A 211 -5.78 11.47 10.97
CA TYR A 211 -5.01 10.47 11.69
C TYR A 211 -4.61 11.00 13.05
N SER A 212 -4.91 10.25 14.10
CA SER A 212 -4.58 10.63 15.47
C SER A 212 -3.78 9.53 16.14
N THR A 213 -2.77 9.91 16.92
CA THR A 213 -2.00 8.96 17.74
C THR A 213 -2.00 9.39 19.19
N GLY A 214 -1.89 8.42 20.09
CA GLY A 214 -1.62 8.60 21.50
C GLY A 214 -0.46 7.68 21.88
N ASN A 215 0.51 8.23 22.60
CA ASN A 215 1.77 7.57 22.93
C ASN A 215 2.06 7.74 24.42
N THR A 216 2.45 6.67 25.11
CA THR A 216 2.86 6.76 26.52
C THR A 216 3.91 5.71 26.88
N ASN A 217 4.78 6.06 27.82
CA ASN A 217 5.70 5.14 28.49
C ASN A 217 5.13 4.57 29.80
N PHE A 218 3.92 4.97 30.21
CA PHE A 218 3.28 4.66 31.50
C PHE A 218 4.03 5.14 32.75
N ASP A 219 5.05 5.98 32.60
CA ASP A 219 5.93 6.46 33.66
C ASP A 219 6.10 7.98 33.62
N GLY A 220 4.98 8.68 33.44
CA GLY A 220 4.92 10.15 33.50
C GLY A 220 5.08 10.89 32.17
N ALA A 221 5.34 10.19 31.04
CA ALA A 221 5.31 10.80 29.71
C ALA A 221 4.08 10.32 28.91
N TRP A 222 3.35 11.29 28.37
CA TRP A 222 2.27 11.03 27.43
C TRP A 222 2.25 12.09 26.34
N GLY A 223 1.87 11.68 25.14
CA GLY A 223 1.71 12.55 23.99
C GLY A 223 0.49 12.16 23.19
N ALA A 224 -0.11 13.13 22.54
CA ALA A 224 -1.16 12.93 21.57
C ALA A 224 -0.85 13.80 20.34
N SER A 225 -1.18 13.25 19.19
CA SER A 225 -1.04 13.97 17.94
C SER A 225 -2.28 13.78 17.08
N THR A 226 -2.57 14.78 16.27
CA THR A 226 -3.63 14.68 15.27
C THR A 226 -3.21 15.39 14.00
N GLU A 227 -3.49 14.77 12.85
CA GLU A 227 -3.20 15.33 11.54
C GLU A 227 -4.42 15.25 10.62
N LEU A 228 -4.47 16.20 9.70
CA LEU A 228 -5.29 16.16 8.51
C LEU A 228 -4.37 16.02 7.31
N GLY A 229 -4.59 14.97 6.53
CA GLY A 229 -3.81 14.70 5.33
C GLY A 229 -4.68 14.66 4.09
N TYR A 230 -4.15 15.18 2.99
CA TYR A 230 -4.76 15.09 1.68
C TYR A 230 -3.80 14.38 0.73
N LYS A 231 -4.28 13.35 0.03
CA LYS A 231 -3.52 12.58 -0.96
C LYS A 231 -4.23 12.58 -2.29
N TRP A 232 -3.46 12.58 -3.38
CA TRP A 232 -3.99 12.41 -4.72
C TRP A 232 -3.05 11.59 -5.60
N PHE A 233 -3.65 10.86 -6.52
CA PHE A 233 -3.02 10.01 -7.51
C PHE A 233 -3.06 10.69 -8.88
N ASN A 234 -1.91 10.74 -9.55
CA ASN A 234 -1.82 11.15 -10.93
C ASN A 234 -1.66 9.91 -11.83
N PRO A 235 -2.66 9.57 -12.67
CA PRO A 235 -2.57 8.40 -13.52
C PRO A 235 -1.55 8.52 -14.66
N ASP A 236 -1.23 9.73 -15.13
CA ASP A 236 -0.32 9.94 -16.29
C ASP A 236 1.07 9.38 -16.03
N ASP A 237 1.56 9.59 -14.81
CA ASP A 237 2.90 9.18 -14.42
C ASP A 237 2.91 8.25 -13.21
N ARG A 238 1.72 7.85 -12.75
CA ARG A 238 1.46 6.99 -11.58
C ARG A 238 2.09 7.52 -10.30
N SER A 239 2.24 8.84 -10.20
CA SER A 239 2.74 9.47 -8.98
C SER A 239 1.63 9.69 -7.98
N ILE A 240 2.01 9.69 -6.71
CA ILE A 240 1.13 9.92 -5.57
C ILE A 240 1.72 11.09 -4.82
N SER A 241 0.93 12.13 -4.62
CA SER A 241 1.34 13.30 -3.86
C SER A 241 0.47 13.43 -2.63
N SER A 242 1.05 13.97 -1.57
CA SER A 242 0.35 14.15 -0.31
C SER A 242 0.84 15.39 0.41
N LEU A 243 -0.08 16.00 1.14
CA LEU A 243 0.16 17.11 2.05
C LEU A 243 -0.41 16.75 3.41
N LEU A 244 0.25 17.22 4.45
CA LEU A 244 -0.22 17.09 5.83
C LEU A 244 -0.16 18.42 6.56
N ILE A 245 -1.10 18.60 7.48
CA ILE A 245 -1.01 19.54 8.58
C ILE A 245 -1.36 18.79 9.86
N GLY A 246 -0.52 18.92 10.89
CA GLY A 246 -0.65 18.20 12.14
C GLY A 246 -0.41 19.08 13.34
N TYR A 247 -0.98 18.68 14.46
CA TYR A 247 -0.73 19.24 15.77
C TYR A 247 -0.24 18.12 16.68
N ASP A 248 0.88 18.38 17.33
CA ASP A 248 1.51 17.50 18.30
C ASP A 248 1.44 18.16 19.67
N GLY A 249 1.07 17.39 20.70
CA GLY A 249 1.06 17.84 22.09
C GLY A 249 1.55 16.75 23.02
N TRP A 250 2.49 17.06 23.91
CA TRP A 250 3.01 16.08 24.86
C TRP A 250 3.44 16.74 26.17
N ASP A 251 3.40 15.98 27.24
CA ASP A 251 3.86 16.42 28.55
C ASP A 251 5.08 15.58 28.95
N ILE A 252 6.18 16.28 29.23
CA ILE A 252 7.36 15.72 29.87
C ILE A 252 7.78 16.66 31.00
N SER A 253 8.00 16.11 32.19
CA SER A 253 8.54 16.86 33.34
C SER A 253 7.74 18.12 33.72
N GLY A 254 6.43 18.15 33.49
CA GLY A 254 5.53 19.21 33.96
C GLY A 254 5.43 20.44 33.05
N CYS A 255 6.02 20.41 31.85
CA CYS A 255 5.79 21.39 30.79
C CYS A 255 5.03 20.74 29.62
N PHE A 256 3.89 21.32 29.25
CA PHE A 256 3.13 20.86 28.08
C PHE A 256 3.73 21.47 26.82
N HIS A 257 4.34 20.62 26.01
CA HIS A 257 4.87 20.94 24.70
C HIS A 257 3.78 20.85 23.64
N SER A 258 3.86 21.75 22.67
CA SER A 258 2.95 21.81 21.53
C SER A 258 3.68 22.22 20.26
N GLN A 259 3.35 21.59 19.14
CA GLN A 259 4.02 21.82 17.87
C GLN A 259 3.04 21.74 16.70
N LEU A 260 3.17 22.67 15.76
CA LEU A 260 2.48 22.61 14.47
C LEU A 260 3.39 21.96 13.44
N ALA A 261 2.94 20.86 12.84
CA ALA A 261 3.65 20.15 11.80
C ALA A 261 3.02 20.38 10.42
N VAL A 262 3.86 20.57 9.40
CA VAL A 262 3.45 20.62 8.00
C VAL A 262 4.39 19.78 7.17
N GLY A 263 3.89 19.21 6.08
CA GLY A 263 4.72 18.35 5.26
C GLY A 263 4.11 17.98 3.93
N GLY A 264 4.98 17.53 3.04
CA GLY A 264 4.63 17.01 1.73
C GLY A 264 5.40 15.74 1.43
N LEU A 265 4.78 14.83 0.68
CA LEU A 265 5.42 13.61 0.20
C LEU A 265 4.94 13.31 -1.21
N TRP A 266 5.90 13.05 -2.09
CA TRP A 266 5.71 12.57 -3.44
C TRP A 266 6.24 11.14 -3.53
N GLN A 267 5.51 10.27 -4.21
CA GLN A 267 5.86 8.88 -4.40
C GLN A 267 5.67 8.47 -5.86
N LYS A 268 6.60 7.70 -6.42
CA LYS A 268 6.47 7.10 -7.75
C LYS A 268 7.25 5.79 -7.84
N GLY A 269 6.60 4.73 -8.31
CA GLY A 269 7.22 3.39 -8.36
C GLY A 269 7.82 2.97 -7.00
N ARG A 270 7.10 3.28 -5.91
CA ARG A 270 7.49 3.06 -4.50
C ARG A 270 8.69 3.86 -3.99
N TRP A 271 9.35 4.67 -4.81
CA TRP A 271 10.28 5.69 -4.34
C TRP A 271 9.52 6.79 -3.64
N GLN A 272 10.04 7.28 -2.52
CA GLN A 272 9.42 8.30 -1.69
C GLN A 272 10.35 9.49 -1.54
N LEU A 273 9.83 10.70 -1.77
CA LEU A 273 10.53 11.96 -1.59
C LEU A 273 9.63 12.88 -0.77
N GLY A 274 10.04 13.22 0.44
CA GLY A 274 9.24 14.01 1.36
C GLY A 274 10.04 15.06 2.10
N ALA A 275 9.32 16.03 2.61
CA ALA A 275 9.84 17.00 3.56
C ALA A 275 8.76 17.29 4.61
N THR A 276 9.16 17.36 5.86
CA THR A 276 8.31 17.78 6.97
C THR A 276 9.02 18.81 7.82
N GLY A 277 8.27 19.73 8.39
CA GLY A 277 8.77 20.66 9.37
C GLY A 277 7.79 20.82 10.52
N GLY A 278 8.31 21.16 11.69
CA GLY A 278 7.53 21.42 12.88
C GLY A 278 7.96 22.71 13.54
N VAL A 279 6.99 23.53 13.97
CA VAL A 279 7.22 24.80 14.66
C VAL A 279 6.64 24.71 16.08
N PRO A 280 7.44 24.95 17.14
CA PRO A 280 6.97 25.04 18.51
C PRO A 280 5.89 26.11 18.67
N LEU A 281 4.86 25.83 19.48
CA LEU A 281 3.79 26.77 19.80
C LEU A 281 3.75 27.16 21.29
N ASP A 282 4.54 26.51 22.13
CA ASP A 282 4.69 26.82 23.55
C ASP A 282 5.97 27.62 23.86
N GLY A 283 6.14 27.97 25.14
CA GLY A 283 7.30 28.66 25.66
C GLY A 283 8.27 27.77 26.46
N CYS A 284 8.17 26.44 26.37
CA CYS A 284 9.11 25.56 27.06
C CYS A 284 10.50 25.65 26.39
N LEU A 285 11.55 25.84 27.17
CA LEU A 285 12.93 26.07 26.68
C LEU A 285 13.49 24.90 25.85
N ASN A 286 12.97 23.70 26.05
CA ASN A 286 13.38 22.45 25.41
C ASN A 286 12.47 22.02 24.24
N ASN A 287 11.52 22.85 23.79
CA ASN A 287 10.79 22.55 22.55
C ASN A 287 11.56 23.05 21.33
N LEU A 288 12.00 22.12 20.49
CA LEU A 288 12.82 22.41 19.33
C LEU A 288 11.97 22.43 18.06
N GLY A 289 12.14 23.42 17.19
CA GLY A 289 11.70 23.32 15.79
C GLY A 289 12.49 22.27 15.02
N TYR A 290 11.93 21.78 13.92
CA TYR A 290 12.66 20.88 13.04
C TYR A 290 12.28 21.03 11.58
N ALA A 291 13.19 20.62 10.70
CA ALA A 291 12.94 20.35 9.30
C ALA A 291 13.65 19.04 8.93
N ILE A 292 12.92 18.10 8.35
CA ILE A 292 13.42 16.76 7.98
C ILE A 292 13.09 16.50 6.53
N GLY A 293 14.11 16.14 5.74
CA GLY A 293 13.95 15.53 4.42
C GLY A 293 13.81 14.02 4.53
N GLN A 294 13.16 13.38 3.56
CA GLN A 294 13.03 11.93 3.50
C GLN A 294 13.21 11.44 2.06
N LEU A 295 14.10 10.48 1.89
CA LEU A 295 14.27 9.65 0.70
C LEU A 295 13.98 8.19 1.08
N GLY A 296 12.89 7.63 0.59
CA GLY A 296 12.55 6.22 0.74
C GLY A 296 12.86 5.43 -0.53
N ILE A 297 13.65 4.37 -0.38
CA ILE A 297 14.18 3.53 -1.45
C ILE A 297 13.59 2.12 -1.32
N PRO A 298 12.86 1.61 -2.33
CA PRO A 298 12.34 0.24 -2.31
C PRO A 298 13.46 -0.77 -2.58
N LEU A 299 13.82 -1.57 -1.57
CA LEU A 299 14.90 -2.56 -1.65
C LEU A 299 14.47 -3.87 -2.32
N ALA A 300 13.33 -4.42 -1.89
CA ALA A 300 12.80 -5.68 -2.37
C ALA A 300 11.28 -5.74 -2.19
N ASP A 301 10.57 -6.41 -3.10
CA ASP A 301 9.13 -6.58 -3.00
C ASP A 301 8.77 -7.80 -2.13
N VAL A 302 7.78 -7.61 -1.25
CA VAL A 302 7.20 -8.64 -0.38
C VAL A 302 5.69 -8.60 -0.59
N GLY A 303 5.20 -9.46 -1.48
CA GLY A 303 3.82 -9.40 -1.98
C GLY A 303 3.57 -8.08 -2.72
N ASP A 304 2.50 -7.37 -2.34
CA ASP A 304 2.14 -6.08 -2.94
C ASP A 304 2.90 -4.89 -2.33
N GLN A 305 3.77 -5.09 -1.34
CA GLN A 305 4.53 -4.03 -0.66
C GLN A 305 6.03 -4.19 -0.89
N SER A 306 6.84 -3.23 -0.42
CA SER A 306 8.30 -3.30 -0.49
C SER A 306 8.95 -3.08 0.87
N ILE A 307 10.07 -3.76 1.11
CA ILE A 307 11.01 -3.36 2.14
C ILE A 307 11.59 -2.01 1.72
N THR A 308 11.57 -1.04 2.63
CA THR A 308 11.96 0.34 2.33
C THR A 308 13.14 0.75 3.20
N LEU A 309 14.22 1.24 2.57
CA LEU A 309 15.30 1.97 3.21
C LEU A 309 14.94 3.45 3.22
N SER A 310 14.93 4.09 4.39
CA SER A 310 14.71 5.53 4.55
C SER A 310 16.00 6.24 4.89
N LEU A 311 16.34 7.28 4.14
CA LEU A 311 17.42 8.22 4.42
C LEU A 311 16.81 9.59 4.73
N SER A 312 17.08 10.13 5.91
CA SER A 312 16.41 11.30 6.42
C SER A 312 17.39 12.29 7.04
N PRO A 313 17.95 13.23 6.25
CA PRO A 313 18.70 14.36 6.80
C PRO A 313 17.74 15.32 7.51
N TYR A 314 18.20 15.92 8.60
CA TYR A 314 17.39 16.86 9.36
C TYR A 314 18.20 17.98 9.98
N VAL A 315 17.50 19.07 10.25
CA VAL A 315 17.97 20.19 11.06
C VAL A 315 16.98 20.40 12.18
N ILE A 316 17.48 20.51 13.40
CA ILE A 316 16.73 20.83 14.59
C ILE A 316 17.14 22.24 15.03
N HIS A 317 16.16 23.09 15.30
CA HIS A 317 16.41 24.47 15.70
C HIS A 317 15.78 24.74 17.06
N GLY A 318 16.59 25.18 18.02
CA GLY A 318 16.09 25.60 19.33
C GLY A 318 17.25 25.78 20.29
N ILE A 319 16.98 26.47 21.40
CA ILE A 319 18.03 26.80 22.38
C ILE A 319 19.11 27.72 21.79
N GLY A 320 18.73 28.69 20.94
CA GLY A 320 19.68 29.63 20.32
C GLY A 320 20.56 29.05 19.20
N ASP A 321 20.67 27.73 19.10
CA ASP A 321 21.52 27.00 18.15
C ASP A 321 20.72 26.17 17.14
N SER A 322 21.43 25.64 16.14
CA SER A 322 20.87 24.71 15.13
C SER A 322 21.75 23.47 15.02
N PHE A 323 21.14 22.30 15.16
CA PHE A 323 21.82 21.02 15.15
C PHE A 323 21.46 20.25 13.87
N GLY A 324 22.48 19.84 13.13
CA GLY A 324 22.33 19.02 11.92
C GLY A 324 22.44 17.54 12.27
N GLY A 325 21.69 16.70 11.56
CA GLY A 325 21.74 15.26 11.77
C GLY A 325 21.20 14.45 10.61
N GLY A 326 21.28 13.14 10.76
CA GLY A 326 20.80 12.19 9.77
C GLY A 326 20.25 10.92 10.41
N ARG A 327 19.16 10.41 9.84
CA ARG A 327 18.56 9.12 10.22
C ARG A 327 18.58 8.17 9.04
N VAL A 328 18.97 6.93 9.30
CA VAL A 328 18.87 5.80 8.38
C VAL A 328 17.95 4.76 9.02
N GLY A 329 16.98 4.26 8.25
CA GLY A 329 16.01 3.30 8.76
C GLY A 329 15.63 2.26 7.72
N VAL A 330 15.22 1.09 8.19
CA VAL A 330 14.69 0.01 7.36
C VAL A 330 13.31 -0.34 7.87
N THR A 331 12.33 -0.37 6.97
CA THR A 331 10.95 -0.77 7.26
C THR A 331 10.62 -2.04 6.48
N VAL A 332 10.16 -3.07 7.21
CA VAL A 332 9.77 -4.37 6.68
C VAL A 332 8.27 -4.57 6.89
N PRO A 333 7.47 -4.55 5.81
CA PRO A 333 6.06 -4.93 5.87
C PRO A 333 5.95 -6.45 5.95
N VAL A 334 5.73 -7.00 7.15
CA VAL A 334 5.58 -8.46 7.36
C VAL A 334 4.23 -8.93 6.79
N SER A 335 3.20 -8.09 6.91
CA SER A 335 1.90 -8.30 6.28
C SER A 335 1.20 -6.95 6.06
N ASN A 336 -0.02 -6.97 5.51
CA ASN A 336 -0.85 -5.77 5.43
C ASN A 336 -1.18 -5.15 6.81
N GLN A 337 -1.03 -5.92 7.89
CA GLN A 337 -1.39 -5.53 9.25
C GLN A 337 -0.16 -5.27 10.12
N LEU A 338 0.94 -5.98 9.89
CA LEU A 338 2.13 -5.97 10.74
C LEU A 338 3.32 -5.36 10.01
N THR A 339 3.89 -4.33 10.60
CA THR A 339 5.11 -3.67 10.14
C THR A 339 6.18 -3.70 11.24
N LEU A 340 7.41 -4.01 10.84
CA LEU A 340 8.60 -3.91 11.68
C LEU A 340 9.51 -2.83 11.11
N SER A 341 10.12 -2.04 11.97
CA SER A 341 11.12 -1.06 11.54
C SER A 341 12.27 -0.98 12.53
N ALA A 342 13.45 -0.67 12.00
CA ALA A 342 14.66 -0.41 12.77
C ALA A 342 15.34 0.82 12.18
N TYR A 343 16.01 1.61 13.03
CA TYR A 343 16.68 2.82 12.60
C TYR A 343 17.88 3.15 13.47
N GLY A 344 18.84 3.85 12.86
CA GLY A 344 19.91 4.56 13.54
C GLY A 344 19.86 6.03 13.15
N GLN A 345 20.18 6.92 14.07
CA GLN A 345 20.35 8.34 13.79
C GLN A 345 21.57 8.88 14.51
N TYR A 346 22.12 9.95 13.95
CA TYR A 346 23.24 10.67 14.51
C TYR A 346 23.01 12.18 14.41
N ASP A 347 23.21 12.90 15.51
CA ASP A 347 23.25 14.36 15.56
C ASP A 347 24.04 14.86 16.77
N ASP A 348 24.48 16.13 16.75
CA ASP A 348 25.32 16.71 17.80
C ASP A 348 24.59 16.88 19.15
N LEU A 349 23.25 16.81 19.16
CA LEU A 349 22.44 16.93 20.37
C LEU A 349 22.23 15.57 21.06
N LEU A 350 21.98 14.51 20.31
CA LEU A 350 21.59 13.18 20.82
C LEU A 350 22.64 12.10 20.56
N ASP A 351 23.78 12.49 20.00
CA ASP A 351 24.88 11.61 19.59
C ASP A 351 24.34 10.47 18.73
N THR A 352 24.58 9.21 19.08
CA THR A 352 24.06 8.06 18.36
C THR A 352 22.81 7.52 19.03
N VAL A 353 21.72 7.40 18.28
CA VAL A 353 20.48 6.73 18.72
C VAL A 353 20.18 5.55 17.82
N VAL A 354 19.86 4.41 18.44
CA VAL A 354 19.36 3.22 17.74
C VAL A 354 18.00 2.87 18.29
N GLY A 355 17.05 2.58 17.41
CA GLY A 355 15.70 2.21 17.82
C GLY A 355 15.00 1.29 16.84
N GLY A 356 13.84 0.82 17.27
CA GLY A 356 12.96 -0.02 16.48
C GLY A 356 11.51 0.14 16.88
N GLN A 357 10.61 -0.20 15.96
CA GLN A 357 9.17 -0.11 16.18
C GLN A 357 8.47 -1.32 15.56
N ILE A 358 7.52 -1.87 16.31
CA ILE A 358 6.53 -2.83 15.84
C ILE A 358 5.17 -2.12 15.79
N SER A 359 4.46 -2.28 14.67
CA SER A 359 3.12 -1.71 14.49
C SER A 359 2.18 -2.78 13.95
N TYR A 360 1.04 -2.94 14.63
CA TYR A 360 -0.05 -3.80 14.22
C TYR A 360 -1.31 -2.96 13.97
N ARG A 361 -1.93 -3.15 12.81
CA ARG A 361 -3.10 -2.38 12.37
C ARG A 361 -4.23 -3.31 12.01
N PHE A 362 -5.45 -2.93 12.37
CA PHE A 362 -6.66 -3.65 12.00
C PHE A 362 -7.78 -2.68 11.65
N ALA A 363 -8.62 -3.07 10.70
CA ALA A 363 -9.74 -2.25 10.26
C ALA A 363 -11.02 -2.61 11.03
N THR A 364 -11.92 -1.65 11.19
CA THR A 364 -13.16 -1.84 11.95
C THR A 364 -14.17 -2.77 11.26
N ASN A 365 -14.05 -2.97 9.95
CA ASN A 365 -14.99 -3.73 9.11
C ASN A 365 -14.34 -4.97 8.45
N GLY A 366 -13.39 -5.63 9.12
CA GLY A 366 -12.78 -6.89 8.66
C GLY A 366 -11.67 -6.76 7.60
N GLY A 367 -11.56 -5.63 6.90
CA GLY A 367 -10.47 -5.36 5.94
C GLY A 367 -10.17 -3.87 5.78
N PHE A 368 -8.95 -3.51 5.37
CA PHE A 368 -8.55 -2.09 5.19
C PHE A 368 -9.27 -1.39 4.05
N VAL A 369 -9.69 -2.15 3.05
CA VAL A 369 -10.38 -1.69 1.85
C VAL A 369 -11.70 -2.43 1.78
N SER A 370 -12.79 -1.69 1.61
CA SER A 370 -14.10 -2.21 1.26
C SER A 370 -14.26 -2.12 -0.25
N ASP A 371 -14.12 -3.26 -0.93
CA ASP A 371 -14.28 -3.37 -2.37
C ASP A 371 -15.66 -4.00 -2.69
N PRO A 372 -16.62 -3.24 -3.25
CA PRO A 372 -17.94 -3.76 -3.61
C PRO A 372 -17.90 -4.86 -4.68
N ASN A 373 -16.81 -4.96 -5.43
CA ASN A 373 -16.66 -5.93 -6.52
C ASN A 373 -16.19 -7.30 -6.02
N LEU A 374 -15.75 -7.40 -4.76
CA LEU A 374 -15.43 -8.67 -4.13
C LEU A 374 -16.67 -9.23 -3.45
N SER A 375 -16.90 -10.53 -3.61
CA SER A 375 -17.93 -11.25 -2.83
C SER A 375 -17.64 -11.04 -1.35
N ALA A 376 -18.68 -10.71 -0.56
CA ALA A 376 -18.55 -10.38 0.86
C ALA A 376 -17.65 -11.38 1.58
N GLN A 377 -16.43 -10.96 1.90
CA GLN A 377 -15.55 -11.73 2.76
C GLN A 377 -16.28 -11.85 4.10
N GLY A 378 -16.53 -13.08 4.55
CA GLY A 378 -17.11 -13.32 5.87
C GLY A 378 -16.30 -12.56 6.92
N PRO A 379 -16.93 -12.12 8.03
CA PRO A 379 -16.28 -11.24 8.99
C PRO A 379 -14.95 -11.84 9.44
N ALA A 380 -13.85 -11.23 9.00
CA ALA A 380 -12.53 -11.58 9.50
C ALA A 380 -12.51 -11.20 10.99
N SER A 381 -12.39 -12.20 11.86
CA SER A 381 -12.28 -11.98 13.29
C SER A 381 -11.12 -11.00 13.56
N PRO A 382 -11.28 -10.00 14.45
CA PRO A 382 -10.21 -9.07 14.81
C PRO A 382 -9.02 -9.74 15.53
N LEU A 383 -9.10 -11.06 15.79
CA LEU A 383 -8.07 -11.84 16.48
C LEU A 383 -7.46 -12.90 15.53
N PRO A 384 -6.16 -12.80 15.18
CA PRO A 384 -5.53 -13.69 14.19
C PRO A 384 -5.41 -15.16 14.64
N TRP A 385 -5.60 -15.47 15.91
CA TRP A 385 -5.52 -16.84 16.46
C TRP A 385 -6.87 -17.59 16.48
N GLN A 386 -7.97 -16.93 16.13
CA GLN A 386 -9.28 -17.58 16.02
C GLN A 386 -9.63 -18.05 14.60
N ALA A 387 -8.82 -17.69 13.59
CA ALA A 387 -9.03 -18.06 12.20
C ALA A 387 -8.21 -19.29 11.74
N GLY A 388 -7.70 -20.09 12.68
CA GLY A 388 -7.17 -21.41 12.39
C GLY A 388 -8.23 -22.46 12.74
N ASP A 389 -8.93 -22.99 11.74
CA ASP A 389 -9.56 -24.30 11.87
C ASP A 389 -8.43 -25.30 12.17
N PHE A 390 -8.20 -25.57 13.45
CA PHE A 390 -7.41 -26.72 13.87
C PHE A 390 -8.19 -27.97 13.46
N ASN A 391 -7.91 -28.45 12.25
CA ASN A 391 -8.36 -29.75 11.79
C ASN A 391 -7.51 -30.86 12.47
N THR A 392 -7.52 -30.86 13.80
CA THR A 392 -7.14 -32.04 14.58
C THR A 392 -8.41 -32.87 14.72
N GLY A 393 -8.51 -33.96 13.96
CA GLY A 393 -9.71 -34.78 13.76
C GLY A 393 -10.27 -35.49 15.00
N ARG A 394 -10.54 -34.77 16.11
CA ARG A 394 -11.41 -35.17 17.21
C ARG A 394 -12.06 -33.93 17.84
N PRO A 395 -13.39 -33.85 17.94
CA PRO A 395 -14.04 -32.73 18.60
C PRO A 395 -13.90 -32.86 20.13
N MET A 396 -13.27 -31.89 20.78
CA MET A 396 -13.59 -31.58 22.17
C MET A 396 -14.83 -30.69 22.19
N GLN A 397 -15.99 -31.27 22.51
CA GLN A 397 -17.19 -30.52 22.82
C GLN A 397 -17.02 -29.83 24.18
N LEU A 398 -16.87 -28.50 24.17
CA LEU A 398 -17.20 -27.69 25.33
C LEU A 398 -18.70 -27.41 25.29
N ALA A 399 -19.45 -28.04 26.20
CA ALA A 399 -20.89 -27.92 26.28
C ALA A 399 -21.31 -26.55 26.83
N LEU A 400 -21.94 -25.73 25.99
CA LEU A 400 -22.95 -24.76 26.43
C LEU A 400 -24.24 -25.06 25.67
N ALA A 401 -25.20 -25.58 26.42
CA ALA A 401 -26.50 -25.97 25.92
C ALA A 401 -27.39 -24.74 25.64
N ARG A 402 -27.98 -24.67 24.44
CA ARG A 402 -29.42 -24.36 24.26
C ARG A 402 -29.93 -24.67 22.85
N ASN A 403 -30.62 -25.81 22.76
CA ASN A 403 -31.79 -26.18 21.94
C ASN A 403 -32.06 -25.46 20.60
N GLY A 404 -31.80 -26.16 19.50
CA GLY A 404 -32.85 -26.91 18.77
C GLY A 404 -33.71 -26.15 17.73
N ALA A 405 -33.42 -26.36 16.45
CA ALA A 405 -34.41 -26.74 15.42
C ALA A 405 -33.67 -27.25 14.17
N ALA A 406 -33.95 -28.49 13.79
CA ALA A 406 -33.44 -29.17 12.61
C ALA A 406 -34.24 -28.79 11.35
N VAL A 407 -33.58 -28.71 10.20
CA VAL A 407 -34.19 -29.01 8.89
C VAL A 407 -33.17 -29.75 8.04
N ASP A 408 -33.65 -30.87 7.50
CA ASP A 408 -32.93 -31.92 6.77
C ASP A 408 -32.19 -31.48 5.52
N GLY A 409 -31.10 -32.20 5.26
CA GLY A 409 -30.31 -32.10 4.04
C GLY A 409 -30.90 -32.83 2.85
N VAL A 410 -30.48 -32.40 1.67
CA VAL A 410 -30.45 -33.24 0.47
C VAL A 410 -29.04 -33.15 -0.11
N VAL A 411 -28.30 -34.24 0.11
CA VAL A 411 -27.03 -34.56 -0.55
C VAL A 411 -27.35 -35.03 -1.96
N ALA A 412 -26.75 -34.40 -2.97
CA ALA A 412 -26.66 -34.96 -4.32
C ALA A 412 -25.18 -35.19 -4.66
N THR A 413 -24.84 -36.46 -4.83
CA THR A 413 -23.54 -37.03 -5.20
C THR A 413 -23.03 -36.61 -6.58
N PRO A 414 -21.71 -36.58 -6.81
CA PRO A 414 -21.11 -36.25 -8.10
C PRO A 414 -21.01 -37.51 -8.98
N THR A 415 -21.62 -37.49 -10.16
CA THR A 415 -21.36 -38.49 -11.21
C THR A 415 -20.25 -38.00 -12.14
N SER A 416 -19.26 -38.87 -12.30
CA SER A 416 -18.08 -38.73 -13.16
C SER A 416 -18.39 -38.78 -14.67
N PRO A 417 -17.42 -38.43 -15.53
CA PRO A 417 -17.65 -37.95 -16.90
C PRO A 417 -17.42 -39.05 -17.95
N LEU A 418 -18.33 -39.18 -18.93
CA LEU A 418 -18.02 -39.57 -20.31
C LEU A 418 -19.28 -39.55 -21.19
N GLU A 419 -19.44 -38.52 -22.02
CA GLU A 419 -20.29 -38.46 -23.22
C GLU A 419 -20.07 -37.06 -23.81
N SER A 420 -19.86 -36.79 -25.09
CA SER A 420 -19.63 -37.54 -26.32
C SER A 420 -19.33 -36.42 -27.32
N LEU A 421 -18.27 -36.59 -28.12
CA LEU A 421 -17.97 -35.74 -29.27
C LEU A 421 -19.12 -35.82 -30.27
N THR A 422 -19.95 -34.77 -30.33
CA THR A 422 -20.77 -34.46 -31.50
C THR A 422 -20.78 -32.96 -31.72
N SER A 423 -20.26 -32.55 -32.88
CA SER A 423 -20.34 -31.20 -33.42
C SER A 423 -21.79 -30.73 -33.51
N GLN A 424 -22.20 -29.90 -32.56
CA GLN A 424 -23.33 -28.99 -32.70
C GLN A 424 -22.83 -27.61 -32.28
N ALA A 425 -23.03 -26.62 -33.15
CA ALA A 425 -22.65 -25.24 -32.89
C ALA A 425 -23.27 -24.79 -31.57
N GLU A 426 -22.44 -24.44 -30.58
CA GLU A 426 -22.92 -23.91 -29.31
C GLU A 426 -23.63 -22.57 -29.59
N PRO A 427 -24.94 -22.42 -29.25
CA PRO A 427 -25.68 -21.18 -29.51
C PRO A 427 -25.21 -20.03 -28.61
N VAL A 428 -24.61 -20.35 -27.46
CA VAL A 428 -24.13 -19.39 -26.46
C VAL A 428 -22.69 -19.71 -26.09
N VAL A 429 -21.78 -18.81 -26.39
CA VAL A 429 -20.36 -18.92 -25.99
C VAL A 429 -20.17 -18.21 -24.67
N ARG A 430 -19.55 -18.88 -23.68
CA ARG A 430 -19.24 -18.27 -22.38
C ARG A 430 -17.73 -18.16 -22.19
N LEU A 431 -17.28 -16.99 -21.75
CA LEU A 431 -15.89 -16.65 -21.49
C LEU A 431 -15.72 -16.25 -20.03
N LYS A 432 -14.74 -16.83 -19.37
CA LYS A 432 -14.36 -16.50 -18.00
C LYS A 432 -13.16 -15.55 -17.98
N ALA A 433 -12.95 -14.90 -16.83
CA ALA A 433 -11.75 -14.14 -16.57
C ALA A 433 -10.48 -14.96 -16.90
N GLY A 434 -9.58 -14.38 -17.69
CA GLY A 434 -8.40 -15.06 -18.20
C GLY A 434 -8.55 -15.73 -19.57
N GLU A 435 -9.75 -15.80 -20.14
CA GLU A 435 -9.99 -16.36 -21.46
C GLU A 435 -10.08 -15.27 -22.54
N GLU A 436 -9.65 -15.62 -23.75
CA GLU A 436 -9.87 -14.83 -24.96
C GLU A 436 -10.52 -15.68 -26.06
N ALA A 437 -11.24 -15.02 -26.96
CA ALA A 437 -11.86 -15.67 -28.11
C ALA A 437 -11.89 -14.75 -29.32
N SER A 438 -11.76 -15.37 -30.49
CA SER A 438 -11.87 -14.72 -31.77
C SER A 438 -13.19 -15.07 -32.44
N PHE A 439 -13.82 -14.07 -33.06
CA PHE A 439 -15.09 -14.18 -33.75
C PHE A 439 -14.99 -13.67 -35.19
N SER A 440 -15.81 -14.22 -36.08
CA SER A 440 -15.97 -13.73 -37.45
C SER A 440 -16.72 -12.40 -37.47
N GLN A 441 -16.79 -11.77 -38.65
CA GLN A 441 -17.58 -10.54 -38.86
C GLN A 441 -19.06 -10.70 -38.47
N ASP A 442 -19.63 -11.89 -38.70
CA ASP A 442 -21.01 -12.23 -38.30
C ASP A 442 -21.16 -12.64 -36.82
N GLY A 443 -20.08 -12.66 -36.04
CA GLY A 443 -20.09 -13.05 -34.62
C GLY A 443 -20.02 -14.56 -34.36
N ALA A 444 -19.61 -15.38 -35.35
CA ALA A 444 -19.40 -16.82 -35.15
C ALA A 444 -18.03 -17.08 -34.50
N LEU A 445 -17.98 -17.98 -33.51
CA LEU A 445 -16.74 -18.33 -32.81
C LEU A 445 -15.74 -19.00 -33.76
N ILE A 446 -14.50 -18.49 -33.80
CA ILE A 446 -13.38 -19.03 -34.57
C ILE A 446 -12.46 -19.83 -33.65
N SER A 447 -12.04 -19.23 -32.53
CA SER A 447 -11.17 -19.85 -31.53
C SER A 447 -11.50 -19.34 -30.13
N LYS A 448 -11.16 -20.14 -29.13
CA LYS A 448 -11.26 -19.81 -27.71
C LYS A 448 -10.05 -20.41 -27.01
N ASP A 449 -9.31 -19.57 -26.31
CA ASP A 449 -8.05 -19.94 -25.65
C ASP A 449 -7.92 -19.25 -24.29
N THR A 450 -7.02 -19.76 -23.45
CA THR A 450 -6.60 -19.07 -22.22
C THR A 450 -5.51 -18.07 -22.57
N MET A 451 -5.62 -16.84 -22.07
CA MET A 451 -4.62 -15.81 -22.30
C MET A 451 -3.26 -16.22 -21.73
N SER A 452 -2.18 -15.84 -22.42
CA SER A 452 -0.84 -15.91 -21.84
C SER A 452 -0.60 -14.77 -20.85
N LYS A 453 0.42 -14.92 -20.00
CA LYS A 453 0.87 -13.87 -19.07
C LYS A 453 1.17 -12.57 -19.81
N GLU A 454 1.91 -12.68 -20.93
CA GLU A 454 2.33 -11.54 -21.74
C GLU A 454 1.13 -10.85 -22.38
N ARG A 455 0.17 -11.62 -22.89
CA ARG A 455 -1.05 -11.10 -23.51
C ARG A 455 -1.90 -10.33 -22.50
N PHE A 456 -2.12 -10.90 -21.31
CA PHE A 456 -2.87 -10.24 -20.25
C PHE A 456 -2.20 -8.92 -19.82
N SER A 457 -0.89 -8.95 -19.59
CA SER A 457 -0.12 -7.75 -19.20
C SER A 457 -0.18 -6.66 -20.26
N GLN A 458 -0.01 -7.01 -21.55
CA GLN A 458 -0.10 -6.06 -22.65
C GLN A 458 -1.47 -5.40 -22.74
N LEU A 459 -2.55 -6.18 -22.62
CA LEU A 459 -3.91 -5.63 -22.68
C LEU A 459 -4.14 -4.60 -21.57
N VAL A 460 -3.73 -4.88 -20.34
CA VAL A 460 -3.84 -3.92 -19.23
C VAL A 460 -2.99 -2.67 -19.49
N ILE A 461 -1.74 -2.83 -19.95
CA ILE A 461 -0.84 -1.70 -20.23
C ILE A 461 -1.42 -0.80 -21.33
N ASP A 462 -1.82 -1.38 -22.47
CA ASP A 462 -2.28 -0.64 -23.64
C ASP A 462 -3.61 0.10 -23.37
N THR A 463 -4.49 -0.52 -22.57
CA THR A 463 -5.83 0.03 -22.33
C THR A 463 -5.90 0.94 -21.10
N MET A 464 -5.16 0.65 -20.02
CA MET A 464 -5.32 1.33 -18.74
C MET A 464 -4.17 2.28 -18.39
N SER A 465 -3.01 2.20 -19.03
CA SER A 465 -1.89 3.11 -18.73
C SER A 465 -2.26 4.57 -19.01
N GLY A 466 -2.06 5.47 -18.04
CA GLY A 466 -2.44 6.89 -18.12
C GLY A 466 -3.92 7.20 -17.86
N GLN A 467 -4.77 6.18 -17.74
CA GLN A 467 -6.20 6.31 -17.45
C GLN A 467 -6.45 6.34 -15.94
N ASN A 468 -7.64 6.82 -15.54
CA ASN A 468 -8.06 6.70 -14.16
C ASN A 468 -8.18 5.22 -13.77
N LEU A 469 -8.05 4.92 -12.47
CA LEU A 469 -8.27 3.56 -11.98
C LEU A 469 -9.70 3.12 -12.25
N LEU A 470 -9.89 1.86 -12.63
CA LEU A 470 -11.21 1.25 -12.73
C LEU A 470 -11.71 0.80 -11.34
N PRO A 471 -13.02 0.77 -11.11
CA PRO A 471 -13.63 0.10 -9.96
C PRO A 471 -13.07 -1.31 -9.74
N GLU A 472 -12.97 -2.11 -10.81
CA GLU A 472 -12.51 -3.50 -10.76
C GLU A 472 -10.98 -3.67 -10.85
N SER A 473 -10.17 -2.60 -10.79
CA SER A 473 -8.70 -2.74 -10.93
C SER A 473 -8.10 -3.72 -9.92
N HIS A 474 -8.63 -3.72 -8.70
CA HIS A 474 -8.22 -4.67 -7.67
C HIS A 474 -8.61 -6.12 -8.01
N VAL A 475 -9.80 -6.34 -8.58
CA VAL A 475 -10.26 -7.66 -9.03
C VAL A 475 -9.38 -8.19 -10.16
N ILE A 476 -9.03 -7.33 -11.14
CA ILE A 476 -8.13 -7.68 -12.24
C ILE A 476 -6.76 -8.10 -11.70
N ASN A 477 -6.25 -7.39 -10.69
CA ASN A 477 -5.00 -7.77 -10.02
C ASN A 477 -5.09 -9.16 -9.37
N LEU A 478 -6.19 -9.46 -8.67
CA LEU A 478 -6.39 -10.77 -8.05
C LEU A 478 -6.51 -11.91 -9.09
N VAL A 479 -7.20 -11.67 -10.21
CA VAL A 479 -7.30 -12.61 -11.33
C VAL A 479 -5.89 -12.89 -11.90
N TYR A 480 -5.09 -11.86 -12.13
CA TYR A 480 -3.70 -12.02 -12.59
C TYR A 480 -2.88 -12.86 -11.61
N GLN A 481 -2.97 -12.52 -10.31
CA GLN A 481 -2.26 -13.24 -9.24
C GLN A 481 -2.63 -14.72 -9.18
N GLN A 482 -3.90 -15.05 -9.34
CA GLN A 482 -4.38 -16.42 -9.32
C GLN A 482 -3.84 -17.24 -10.51
N MET A 483 -3.68 -16.62 -11.68
CA MET A 483 -3.28 -17.31 -12.90
C MET A 483 -1.76 -17.38 -13.08
N TYR A 484 -1.04 -16.31 -12.78
CA TYR A 484 0.37 -16.14 -13.14
C TYR A 484 1.29 -15.80 -11.95
N GLY A 485 0.73 -15.64 -10.75
CA GLY A 485 1.48 -15.18 -9.58
C GLY A 485 1.64 -13.66 -9.53
N LEU A 486 2.59 -13.18 -8.72
CA LEU A 486 2.74 -11.75 -8.45
C LEU A 486 3.02 -10.95 -9.73
N PRO A 487 2.23 -9.90 -10.03
CA PRO A 487 2.50 -9.02 -11.14
C PRO A 487 3.76 -8.19 -10.95
N GLU A 488 4.32 -7.77 -12.06
CA GLU A 488 5.44 -6.83 -12.07
C GLU A 488 4.99 -5.44 -11.57
N ARG A 489 5.95 -4.67 -11.04
CA ARG A 489 5.69 -3.33 -10.47
C ARG A 489 4.92 -2.40 -11.39
N GLU A 490 5.19 -2.48 -12.69
CA GLU A 490 4.50 -1.67 -13.69
C GLU A 490 2.98 -1.91 -13.68
N LEU A 491 2.59 -3.19 -13.66
CA LEU A 491 1.20 -3.61 -13.65
C LEU A 491 0.52 -3.26 -12.33
N LEU A 492 1.21 -3.45 -11.19
CA LEU A 492 0.71 -3.04 -9.88
C LEU A 492 0.44 -1.54 -9.80
N GLY A 493 1.28 -0.72 -10.45
CA GLY A 493 1.07 0.73 -10.54
C GLY A 493 -0.13 1.10 -11.41
N ILE A 494 -0.36 0.40 -12.52
CA ILE A 494 -1.50 0.64 -13.43
C ILE A 494 -2.82 0.20 -12.79
N LEU A 495 -2.82 -0.93 -12.09
CA LEU A 495 -3.99 -1.47 -11.38
C LEU A 495 -4.25 -0.75 -10.04
N GLY A 496 -3.43 0.23 -9.67
CA GLY A 496 -3.65 1.07 -8.50
C GLY A 496 -3.34 0.41 -7.15
N SER A 497 -2.64 -0.73 -7.13
CA SER A 497 -2.23 -1.40 -5.89
C SER A 497 -1.34 -0.49 -5.03
N ASP A 498 -0.37 0.18 -5.65
CA ASP A 498 0.51 1.15 -4.97
C ASP A 498 -0.29 2.34 -4.40
N TRP A 499 -1.34 2.79 -5.11
CA TRP A 499 -2.24 3.83 -4.62
C TRP A 499 -3.06 3.35 -3.42
N LEU A 500 -3.68 2.18 -3.47
CA LEU A 500 -4.47 1.64 -2.36
C LEU A 500 -3.63 1.50 -1.09
N ILE A 501 -2.37 1.07 -1.21
CA ILE A 501 -1.44 0.96 -0.09
C ILE A 501 -1.04 2.35 0.44
N ALA A 502 -0.69 3.28 -0.44
CA ALA A 502 -0.30 4.63 -0.03
C ALA A 502 -1.47 5.40 0.59
N ALA A 503 -2.68 5.25 0.06
CA ALA A 503 -3.89 5.92 0.52
C ALA A 503 -4.25 5.50 1.95
N ARG A 504 -4.11 4.21 2.30
CA ARG A 504 -4.38 3.71 3.66
C ARG A 504 -3.23 3.88 4.64
N THR A 505 -2.06 4.34 4.20
CA THR A 505 -0.89 4.50 5.07
C THR A 505 -0.78 5.98 5.47
N PRO A 506 -0.84 6.34 6.75
CA PRO A 506 -0.68 7.73 7.17
C PRO A 506 0.71 8.26 6.79
N TYR A 507 0.92 9.57 6.87
CA TYR A 507 2.22 10.14 6.60
C TYR A 507 3.24 9.67 7.67
N PRO A 508 4.44 9.19 7.29
CA PRO A 508 5.44 8.79 8.26
C PRO A 508 6.04 10.02 8.96
N ARG A 509 5.53 10.38 10.13
CA ARG A 509 6.13 11.44 10.97
C ARG A 509 7.26 10.85 11.81
N LEU A 510 8.49 11.28 11.54
CA LEU A 510 9.68 10.73 12.21
C LEU A 510 9.79 11.17 13.68
N ARG A 511 9.24 12.33 14.05
CA ARG A 511 9.34 12.88 15.42
C ARG A 511 8.17 12.51 16.33
N GLY A 512 6.93 12.49 15.84
CA GLY A 512 5.73 12.27 16.67
C GLY A 512 5.66 10.93 17.42
N ALA A 513 6.48 9.94 17.04
CA ALA A 513 6.60 8.65 17.73
C ALA A 513 7.92 8.47 18.52
N ASN A 514 8.85 9.42 18.42
CA ASN A 514 10.17 9.38 19.03
C ASN A 514 10.47 10.75 19.66
N ASN A 515 9.63 11.18 20.60
CA ASN A 515 9.87 12.41 21.36
C ASN A 515 11.13 12.23 22.20
N LEU A 516 12.27 12.51 21.58
CA LEU A 516 13.59 12.40 22.17
C LEU A 516 13.73 13.54 23.17
N VAL A 517 13.80 13.18 24.45
CA VAL A 517 14.04 14.13 25.54
C VAL A 517 15.47 14.64 25.39
N VAL A 518 15.63 15.96 25.32
CA VAL A 518 16.97 16.57 25.34
C VAL A 518 17.60 16.28 26.70
N PRO A 519 18.80 15.68 26.75
CA PRO A 519 19.52 15.43 27.99
C PRO A 519 19.67 16.72 28.81
N ALA A 520 19.46 16.64 30.13
CA ALA A 520 19.44 17.81 31.01
C ALA A 520 20.79 18.55 31.08
N ASP A 521 21.88 17.84 30.85
CA ASP A 521 23.25 18.36 30.74
C ASP A 521 23.49 19.19 29.47
N LYS A 522 22.66 19.00 28.43
CA LYS A 522 22.69 19.76 27.18
C LYS A 522 21.66 20.91 27.14
N LEU A 523 20.87 21.11 28.19
CA LEU A 523 20.03 22.30 28.36
C LEU A 523 20.90 23.48 28.84
N PRO A 524 20.59 24.73 28.45
CA PRO A 524 21.28 25.90 28.98
C PRO A 524 21.10 25.92 30.48
N ARG A 525 22.21 25.96 31.21
CA ARG A 525 22.17 26.30 32.63
C ARG A 525 21.91 27.80 32.68
N GLU A 526 20.87 28.22 33.41
CA GLU A 526 20.82 29.62 33.84
C GLU A 526 22.13 29.89 34.58
N GLU A 527 22.93 30.83 34.08
CA GLU A 527 24.06 31.34 34.83
C GLU A 527 23.51 31.83 36.16
N ALA A 528 23.82 31.09 37.23
CA ALA A 528 23.45 31.48 38.57
C ALA A 528 24.04 32.87 38.78
N LYS A 529 23.17 33.89 38.79
CA LYS A 529 23.53 35.21 39.27
C LYS A 529 24.00 35.00 40.70
N VAL A 530 25.30 35.10 40.89
CA VAL A 530 25.91 35.23 42.21
C VAL A 530 25.39 36.56 42.76
N GLU A 531 24.33 36.51 43.54
CA GLU A 531 23.99 37.63 44.43
C GLU A 531 25.10 37.70 45.48
N PRO A 532 25.69 38.89 45.71
CA PRO A 532 26.71 39.04 46.73
C PRO A 532 26.07 38.76 48.10
N GLU A 533 26.64 37.82 48.83
CA GLU A 533 26.29 37.55 50.22
C GLU A 533 26.42 38.86 51.02
N GLU A 534 25.33 39.29 51.66
CA GLU A 534 25.37 40.35 52.66
C GLU A 534 26.24 39.87 53.82
N GLU A 535 27.40 40.50 53.99
CA GLU A 535 28.33 40.28 55.09
C GLU A 535 27.62 40.48 56.43
N GLU A 536 27.52 39.39 57.21
CA GLU A 536 27.20 39.46 58.63
C GLU A 536 28.32 40.22 59.37
N VAL A 537 27.91 41.32 59.99
CA VAL A 537 28.71 42.13 60.93
C VAL A 537 29.18 41.24 62.08
N ILE A 538 30.49 40.99 62.15
CA ILE A 538 31.15 40.46 63.35
C ILE A 538 31.88 41.63 64.00
N GLU A 539 31.46 41.94 65.24
CA GLU A 539 32.04 42.96 66.11
C GLU A 539 33.49 42.62 66.50
N GLU A 540 34.28 43.69 66.56
CA GLU A 540 35.69 43.81 66.91
C GLU A 540 36.00 43.30 68.33
N GLU A 541 37.12 42.58 68.50
CA GLU A 541 37.99 42.76 69.68
C GLU A 541 39.47 42.66 69.25
N GLU A 542 40.26 43.48 69.94
CA GLU A 542 41.58 44.02 69.66
C GLU A 542 42.73 42.99 69.63
N GLU A 543 43.79 43.28 68.86
CA GLU A 543 45.15 43.47 69.41
C GLU A 543 46.12 44.01 68.34
N GLU A 544 47.02 44.88 68.81
CA GLU A 544 48.07 45.67 68.16
C GLU A 544 49.05 44.79 67.32
N GLU A 545 49.87 45.25 66.37
CA GLU A 545 50.81 46.38 66.43
C GLU A 545 51.65 46.42 65.12
N VAL A 546 52.24 47.59 64.86
CA VAL A 546 53.45 47.91 64.04
C VAL A 546 53.30 48.29 62.55
N ILE A 547 53.73 49.53 62.34
CA ILE A 547 53.95 50.36 61.16
C ILE A 547 55.37 50.12 60.60
N GLU A 548 55.56 50.19 59.29
CA GLU A 548 56.71 50.80 58.56
C GLU A 548 56.46 50.56 57.05
N GLU A 549 56.08 51.57 56.26
CA GLU A 549 56.88 52.62 55.57
C GLU A 549 57.37 52.22 54.16
N ASP A 550 57.39 53.24 53.30
CA ASP A 550 57.93 53.37 51.92
C ASP A 550 57.04 52.85 50.77
N ASN A 551 56.32 53.67 49.98
CA ASN A 551 56.55 54.94 49.27
C ASN A 551 57.32 54.81 47.92
N GLU A 552 56.76 55.52 46.92
CA GLU A 552 57.34 55.96 45.63
C GLU A 552 57.53 54.92 44.49
N GLU A 553 56.72 55.04 43.42
CA GLU A 553 57.02 55.74 42.14
C GLU A 553 57.80 54.83 41.15
N LYS A 554 57.16 54.33 40.08
CA LYS A 554 56.87 54.95 38.76
C LYS A 554 57.99 54.77 37.72
N GLU A 555 57.51 54.47 36.51
CA GLU A 555 58.12 54.65 35.18
C GLU A 555 59.03 53.53 34.61
N ASP A 556 58.45 52.84 33.62
CA ASP A 556 58.89 52.69 32.23
C ASP A 556 60.36 52.34 31.94
N ASP A 557 60.60 51.19 31.27
CA ASP A 557 61.00 51.19 29.85
C ASP A 557 61.30 49.78 29.28
N GLU A 558 60.93 49.64 28.01
CA GLU A 558 61.57 48.89 26.90
C GLU A 558 61.76 47.35 26.93
N GLU A 559 61.00 46.73 26.02
CA GLU A 559 61.48 45.95 24.86
C GLU A 559 62.21 44.60 25.10
N LYS A 560 61.53 43.50 24.76
CA LYS A 560 62.13 42.41 23.98
C LYS A 560 61.08 41.47 23.38
N GLY A 561 61.15 41.33 22.05
CA GLY A 561 60.36 40.39 21.28
C GLY A 561 60.77 38.94 21.49
N ASP A 562 59.85 38.04 21.16
CA ASP A 562 60.16 36.67 20.77
C ASP A 562 59.14 36.21 19.72
N ASP A 563 59.66 35.99 18.51
CA ASP A 563 58.98 35.41 17.36
C ASP A 563 58.85 33.90 17.60
N THR A 564 57.63 33.36 17.64
CA THR A 564 57.41 31.91 17.50
C THR A 564 56.89 31.60 16.09
N PRO A 565 57.54 30.69 15.33
CA PRO A 565 57.12 30.36 13.97
C PRO A 565 55.95 29.37 13.96
N GLU A 566 55.07 29.52 12.97
CA GLU A 566 53.99 28.59 12.63
C GLU A 566 54.53 27.17 12.35
N PRO A 567 53.83 26.09 12.79
CA PRO A 567 54.19 24.74 12.41
C PRO A 567 53.69 24.42 11.00
N GLU A 568 54.59 23.86 10.18
CA GLU A 568 54.30 23.33 8.84
C GLU A 568 53.31 22.15 8.89
N PRO A 569 52.46 21.97 7.86
CA PRO A 569 51.47 20.90 7.82
C PRO A 569 52.10 19.53 7.57
N GLU A 570 51.68 18.53 8.37
CA GLU A 570 52.05 17.13 8.18
C GLU A 570 51.44 16.56 6.88
N PRO A 571 52.16 15.66 6.18
CA PRO A 571 51.70 15.08 4.92
C PRO A 571 50.56 14.08 5.13
N GLU A 572 49.58 14.13 4.22
CA GLU A 572 48.42 13.23 4.20
C GLU A 572 48.84 11.75 4.13
N PRO A 573 48.20 10.85 4.91
CA PRO A 573 48.47 9.42 4.87
C PRO A 573 47.97 8.81 3.56
N GLU A 574 48.79 7.95 2.96
CA GLU A 574 48.42 7.17 1.77
C GLU A 574 47.20 6.27 2.06
N PRO A 575 46.28 6.13 1.09
CA PRO A 575 45.05 5.36 1.27
C PRO A 575 45.35 3.88 1.51
N GLU A 576 44.75 3.32 2.57
CA GLU A 576 44.79 1.89 2.84
C GLU A 576 44.16 1.10 1.68
N PRO A 577 44.75 -0.04 1.28
CA PRO A 577 44.24 -0.86 0.19
C PRO A 577 42.85 -1.42 0.53
N GLU A 578 41.94 -1.32 -0.44
CA GLU A 578 40.58 -1.83 -0.33
C GLU A 578 40.56 -3.31 0.08
N PRO A 579 39.74 -3.70 1.07
CA PRO A 579 39.64 -5.08 1.51
C PRO A 579 39.13 -5.99 0.38
N GLU A 580 39.78 -7.14 0.21
CA GLU A 580 39.36 -8.14 -0.77
C GLU A 580 37.90 -8.56 -0.54
N PRO A 581 37.10 -8.73 -1.61
CA PRO A 581 35.69 -9.06 -1.49
C PRO A 581 35.49 -10.40 -0.80
N GLU A 582 34.63 -10.42 0.22
CA GLU A 582 34.26 -11.66 0.91
C GLU A 582 33.65 -12.67 -0.08
N PRO A 583 34.00 -13.96 0.01
CA PRO A 583 33.47 -14.98 -0.89
C PRO A 583 31.95 -15.14 -0.71
N PRO A 584 31.21 -15.42 -1.80
CA PRO A 584 29.76 -15.54 -1.77
C PRO A 584 29.30 -16.71 -0.90
N LEU A 585 28.21 -16.50 -0.14
CA LEU A 585 27.56 -17.55 0.64
C LEU A 585 26.83 -18.52 -0.31
N LEU A 586 27.20 -19.80 -0.25
CA LEU A 586 26.62 -20.89 -1.03
C LEU A 586 25.52 -21.56 -0.21
N THR A 587 24.34 -21.78 -0.78
CA THR A 587 23.21 -22.41 -0.09
C THR A 587 23.07 -23.88 -0.52
N TYR A 588 22.91 -24.77 0.45
CA TYR A 588 22.75 -26.21 0.24
C TYR A 588 21.52 -26.77 0.96
N VAL A 589 21.03 -27.92 0.47
CA VAL A 589 20.00 -28.76 1.10
C VAL A 589 20.48 -30.20 1.18
N CYS A 590 19.99 -30.99 2.14
CA CYS A 590 20.32 -32.42 2.24
C CYS A 590 19.28 -33.29 1.54
N ARG A 591 19.71 -34.08 0.55
CA ARG A 591 18.87 -35.00 -0.22
C ARG A 591 19.17 -36.46 0.14
N ALA A 592 18.13 -37.28 0.28
CA ALA A 592 18.20 -38.73 0.45
C ALA A 592 18.13 -39.45 -0.92
N PHE A 593 18.90 -40.53 -1.10
CA PHE A 593 19.07 -41.19 -2.41
C PHE A 593 18.14 -42.39 -2.67
N SER A 594 17.55 -42.99 -1.62
CA SER A 594 16.88 -44.30 -1.70
C SER A 594 15.37 -44.32 -1.45
N GLY A 595 14.73 -43.16 -1.29
CA GLY A 595 13.28 -43.05 -1.04
C GLY A 595 12.46 -42.65 -2.27
N ASN A 596 11.13 -42.80 -2.15
CA ASN A 596 10.13 -42.30 -3.11
C ASN A 596 10.51 -40.88 -3.61
N PRO A 597 10.60 -40.64 -4.94
CA PRO A 597 11.05 -39.36 -5.51
C PRO A 597 10.27 -38.14 -4.98
N ASP A 598 9.04 -38.34 -4.53
CA ASP A 598 8.19 -37.29 -3.96
C ASP A 598 8.64 -36.80 -2.56
N PHE A 599 9.56 -37.50 -1.89
CA PHE A 599 9.95 -37.23 -0.48
C PHE A 599 11.47 -37.23 -0.26
N SER A 600 12.20 -36.44 -1.05
CA SER A 600 13.67 -36.55 -1.15
C SER A 600 14.48 -35.67 -0.16
N TYR A 601 13.88 -34.76 0.61
CA TYR A 601 14.62 -33.72 1.36
C TYR A 601 14.44 -33.77 2.89
N TYR A 602 15.45 -33.29 3.62
CA TYR A 602 15.44 -33.18 5.09
C TYR A 602 14.74 -31.89 5.57
N THR A 603 13.78 -32.00 6.51
CA THR A 603 12.92 -30.87 6.94
C THR A 603 13.06 -30.54 8.45
N GLY A 604 14.14 -30.96 9.11
CA GLY A 604 14.46 -30.50 10.48
C GLY A 604 14.02 -31.44 11.60
N GLY A 605 13.88 -32.74 11.31
CA GLY A 605 13.55 -33.78 12.30
C GLY A 605 13.00 -35.06 11.66
N PHE A 606 12.50 -34.95 10.43
CA PHE A 606 12.10 -36.05 9.57
C PHE A 606 12.56 -35.75 8.13
N THR A 607 12.73 -36.78 7.30
CA THR A 607 12.91 -36.65 5.85
C THR A 607 11.56 -36.88 5.18
N GLY A 608 11.11 -35.92 4.36
CA GLY A 608 9.82 -35.94 3.70
C GLY A 608 9.32 -34.53 3.42
N GLY A 609 9.21 -34.19 2.15
CA GLY A 609 8.79 -32.86 1.69
C GLY A 609 9.39 -32.49 0.33
N SER A 610 8.88 -31.42 -0.25
CA SER A 610 9.43 -30.82 -1.48
C SER A 610 10.65 -29.96 -1.18
N LEU A 611 11.35 -29.52 -2.23
CA LEU A 611 12.50 -28.62 -2.13
C LEU A 611 12.19 -27.33 -1.33
N SER A 612 10.94 -26.86 -1.34
CA SER A 612 10.52 -25.66 -0.60
C SER A 612 10.42 -25.88 0.91
N GLN A 613 10.31 -27.13 1.36
CA GLN A 613 10.23 -27.50 2.77
C GLN A 613 11.59 -27.94 3.33
N ALA A 614 12.61 -28.07 2.47
CA ALA A 614 13.94 -28.52 2.85
C ALA A 614 14.65 -27.49 3.77
N VAL A 615 15.33 -27.99 4.80
CA VAL A 615 16.22 -27.17 5.63
C VAL A 615 17.40 -26.72 4.78
N ARG A 616 17.60 -25.41 4.73
CA ARG A 616 18.70 -24.76 4.02
C ARG A 616 19.79 -24.39 5.00
N PHE A 617 21.03 -24.55 4.58
CA PHE A 617 22.18 -24.05 5.32
C PHE A 617 23.15 -23.41 4.35
N GLN A 618 23.93 -22.46 4.86
CA GLN A 618 24.85 -21.65 4.08
C GLN A 618 26.28 -21.89 4.53
N THR A 619 27.21 -21.97 3.58
CA THR A 619 28.65 -22.00 3.84
C THR A 619 29.40 -21.19 2.79
N ARG A 620 30.57 -20.67 3.17
CA ARG A 620 31.49 -19.98 2.26
C ARG A 620 32.38 -20.94 1.49
N SER A 621 32.40 -22.23 1.86
CA SER A 621 33.25 -23.24 1.24
C SER A 621 32.49 -24.52 0.88
N SER A 622 32.56 -24.91 -0.39
CA SER A 622 31.95 -26.16 -0.88
C SER A 622 32.60 -27.41 -0.27
N SER A 623 33.81 -27.33 0.27
CA SER A 623 34.50 -28.46 0.91
C SER A 623 34.08 -28.70 2.35
N GLU A 624 33.41 -27.73 2.99
CA GLU A 624 32.93 -27.83 4.38
C GLU A 624 31.48 -28.34 4.47
N VAL A 625 30.85 -28.57 3.32
CA VAL A 625 29.46 -28.99 3.23
C VAL A 625 29.34 -30.47 3.63
N SER A 626 28.60 -30.76 4.71
CA SER A 626 28.34 -32.13 5.15
C SER A 626 26.90 -32.29 5.65
N CYS A 627 26.23 -33.34 5.17
CA CYS A 627 24.94 -33.78 5.68
C CYS A 627 25.15 -34.97 6.62
N SER A 628 25.70 -34.72 7.82
CA SER A 628 25.90 -35.77 8.83
C SER A 628 24.63 -35.94 9.68
N GLY A 629 23.60 -36.58 9.10
CA GLY A 629 22.35 -36.89 9.80
C GLY A 629 21.79 -38.23 9.36
N ARG A 630 21.34 -39.06 10.32
CA ARG A 630 20.65 -40.33 10.09
C ARG A 630 19.17 -40.06 9.78
N GLY A 631 18.65 -40.52 8.63
CA GLY A 631 17.21 -40.49 8.37
C GLY A 631 16.74 -40.97 6.99
N ALA A 632 16.22 -42.20 6.94
CA ALA A 632 15.01 -42.71 6.25
C ALA A 632 15.01 -44.27 6.26
N GLY A 633 13.82 -44.89 6.16
CA GLY A 633 13.55 -46.29 6.51
C GLY A 633 13.15 -46.44 7.99
N SER A 634 12.35 -47.46 8.35
CA SER A 634 11.85 -47.69 9.73
C SER A 634 12.94 -47.73 10.82
N ASP A 635 14.21 -47.74 10.42
CA ASP A 635 15.36 -48.03 11.27
C ASP A 635 16.46 -46.94 11.20
N GLY A 636 16.25 -45.82 10.49
CA GLY A 636 17.12 -44.63 10.58
C GLY A 636 18.58 -44.77 10.07
N ASN A 637 18.82 -45.53 8.99
CA ASN A 637 20.18 -45.83 8.51
C ASN A 637 20.54 -45.25 7.11
N GLU A 638 19.70 -44.42 6.49
CA GLU A 638 19.97 -43.90 5.13
C GLU A 638 20.92 -42.69 5.11
N VAL A 639 21.78 -42.66 4.08
CA VAL A 639 22.81 -41.64 3.84
C VAL A 639 22.21 -40.44 3.12
N THR A 640 22.46 -39.23 3.63
CA THR A 640 22.08 -37.96 2.97
C THR A 640 23.30 -37.30 2.35
N ILE A 641 23.11 -36.59 1.23
CA ILE A 641 24.17 -35.90 0.49
C ILE A 641 23.75 -34.44 0.31
N PRO A 642 24.68 -33.48 0.47
CA PRO A 642 24.37 -32.10 0.17
C PRO A 642 24.17 -31.86 -1.32
N GLN A 643 23.14 -31.08 -1.65
CA GLN A 643 22.82 -30.61 -2.98
C GLN A 643 22.85 -29.08 -2.97
N PHE A 644 23.65 -28.49 -3.86
CA PHE A 644 23.69 -27.05 -4.08
C PHE A 644 22.38 -26.59 -4.72
N LEU A 645 21.85 -25.45 -4.26
CA LEU A 645 20.63 -24.84 -4.80
C LEU A 645 20.92 -23.85 -5.93
#